data_AF-A0A819WI17-F1
#
_entry.id   AF-A0A819WI17-F1
#
_cell.length_a   1.000
_cell.length_b   1.000
_cell.length_c   1.000
_cell.angle_alpha   90.00
_cell.angle_beta   90.00
_cell.angle_gamma   90.00
#
_symmetry.space_group_name_H-M   'P 1'
#
loop_
_entity.id
_entity.type
_entity.pdbx_description
1 polymer ?
#
loop_
_entity_poly.entity_id
_entity_poly.type
_entity_poly.pdbx_seq_one_letter_code
_entity_poly.pdbx_strand_id
1 'polypeptide(L)'
;MGEDTDSVRSQTVQFRDRFFEIEIVIIDDTECLLLEDVQRRFPGVTVLCVNNEQRKFIRNEKGKRSKPLRIVACIGQVVQAIEPEEHPDNSGQVDFNQMHEDIKIVKHTCNLTFANTQEILSQISYVMRQMYELHEYTTPRYFFILPARHSDMALINSVRSWFHTHYKLYFLCEYSHEPNEMHVAPHEGYSIKTPQEFIVRYAPYLRTTIKIAQLLLSLGGLAIPQLGSASTAINHVLPSISDNDQYYEDMKNQLKMIDSLINRYDNQHKHPDTPATGQQKSIGAPLQGADLRELESYVERVDNKRSLGNLYRKVTVDGYVRWVCLEHYDEISFKNEMSKYIKEFEAMGGKFDLKTKEAFISQVNITSRNVEMMCKALGKGFNIVKLICRECSIDEDDLEKLLDIIINRSSIRCLNMCSVRVRNFFGITKYTCQEMVAEFNNQTMKVRFCNNNQDASVQLLGRILLQNKIYRSLDFSASDFICRESDLRRSMEFNAVVTRLFVEYTNNVSILNVIFNLKTNALQQLKLTHSLYESSTLSYFCEMLKKTKTLVELDLMDYTGFDDEDFITTLLEILKGHKSIKYLNIHITNVQPSNQKEVDLMKSLQNDELISRLCISSSVISSEFTEALLHAGAKHDTFTYLEFYNCQVEDDDKAKLQSLYENGRLHQLSFYEEPR
;
A
#
# COMPACT_ATOMS: atom_id res chain seq x y z
N MET A 1 -8.86 -83.23 -88.01
CA MET A 1 -9.58 -82.13 -88.68
C MET A 1 -10.77 -81.87 -87.78
N GLY A 2 -10.60 -81.07 -86.73
CA GLY A 2 -10.66 -79.60 -86.80
C GLY A 2 -12.14 -79.26 -86.66
N GLU A 3 -12.65 -78.75 -85.54
CA GLU A 3 -12.19 -77.59 -84.77
C GLU A 3 -12.33 -77.87 -83.27
N ASP A 4 -11.24 -77.72 -82.49
CA ASP A 4 -11.36 -77.44 -81.06
C ASP A 4 -11.98 -76.04 -80.98
N THR A 5 -13.28 -75.96 -80.68
CA THR A 5 -13.89 -74.70 -80.30
C THR A 5 -13.32 -74.32 -78.94
N ASP A 6 -12.25 -73.52 -78.95
CA ASP A 6 -11.82 -72.75 -77.78
C ASP A 6 -13.06 -72.00 -77.29
N SER A 7 -13.71 -72.53 -76.25
CA SER A 7 -14.81 -71.83 -75.60
C SER A 7 -14.18 -70.61 -74.96
N VAL A 8 -14.29 -69.45 -75.61
CA VAL A 8 -13.84 -68.17 -75.07
C VAL A 8 -14.46 -68.04 -73.68
N ARG A 9 -13.62 -68.17 -72.64
CA ARG A 9 -14.10 -68.09 -71.26
C ARG A 9 -14.43 -66.63 -70.97
N SER A 10 -15.65 -66.39 -70.55
CA SER A 10 -16.15 -65.05 -70.28
C SER A 10 -16.59 -64.89 -68.82
N GLN A 11 -16.54 -63.65 -68.37
CA GLN A 11 -17.01 -63.19 -67.09
C GLN A 11 -18.29 -62.37 -67.31
N THR A 12 -19.37 -62.75 -66.64
CA THR A 12 -20.57 -61.91 -66.58
C THR A 12 -20.28 -60.66 -65.75
N VAL A 13 -20.40 -59.49 -66.36
CA VAL A 13 -20.24 -58.17 -65.76
C VAL A 13 -21.56 -57.42 -65.83
N GLN A 14 -22.06 -56.97 -64.68
CA GLN A 14 -23.25 -56.14 -64.58
C GLN A 14 -22.88 -54.67 -64.45
N PHE A 15 -23.43 -53.81 -65.30
CA PHE A 15 -23.35 -52.35 -65.16
C PHE A 15 -24.77 -51.80 -65.12
N ARG A 16 -25.15 -51.14 -64.01
CA ARG A 16 -26.53 -50.71 -63.73
C ARG A 16 -27.51 -51.89 -63.84
N ASP A 17 -28.48 -51.82 -64.74
CA ASP A 17 -29.52 -52.82 -64.98
C ASP A 17 -29.19 -53.84 -66.10
N ARG A 18 -27.97 -53.81 -66.65
CA ARG A 18 -27.57 -54.63 -67.80
C ARG A 18 -26.40 -55.56 -67.50
N PHE A 19 -26.41 -56.74 -68.13
CA PHE A 19 -25.38 -57.77 -68.02
C PHE A 19 -24.64 -57.95 -69.34
N PHE A 20 -23.33 -58.14 -69.27
CA PHE A 20 -22.45 -58.29 -70.43
C PHE A 20 -21.44 -59.40 -70.16
N GLU A 21 -21.14 -60.20 -71.18
CA GLU A 21 -20.05 -61.16 -71.13
C GLU A 21 -18.76 -60.50 -71.63
N ILE A 22 -17.74 -60.48 -70.79
CA ILE A 22 -16.41 -59.94 -71.11
C ILE A 22 -15.40 -61.07 -71.08
N GLU A 23 -14.60 -61.17 -72.13
CA GLU A 23 -13.56 -62.21 -72.26
C GLU A 23 -12.54 -62.14 -71.11
N ILE A 24 -12.19 -63.31 -70.59
CA ILE A 24 -11.19 -63.49 -69.55
C ILE A 24 -9.85 -63.79 -70.22
N VAL A 25 -8.78 -63.16 -69.72
CA VAL A 25 -7.42 -63.38 -70.22
C VAL A 25 -6.60 -64.12 -69.17
N ILE A 26 -5.84 -65.13 -69.57
CA ILE A 26 -4.91 -65.84 -68.68
C ILE A 26 -3.58 -65.06 -68.64
N ILE A 27 -3.20 -64.61 -67.45
CA ILE A 27 -1.93 -63.92 -67.20
C ILE A 27 -1.27 -64.56 -65.99
N ASP A 28 -0.02 -65.02 -66.15
CA ASP A 28 0.74 -65.70 -65.09
C ASP A 28 -0.05 -66.88 -64.47
N ASP A 29 -0.58 -67.76 -65.34
CA ASP A 29 -1.47 -68.90 -65.01
C ASP A 29 -2.75 -68.54 -64.22
N THR A 30 -3.12 -67.26 -64.17
CA THR A 30 -4.32 -66.78 -63.48
C THR A 30 -5.33 -66.23 -64.47
N GLU A 31 -6.55 -66.75 -64.44
CA GLU A 31 -7.68 -66.20 -65.19
C GLU A 31 -8.08 -64.82 -64.63
N CYS A 32 -7.99 -63.79 -65.48
CA CYS A 32 -8.14 -62.40 -65.08
C CYS A 32 -9.19 -61.66 -65.91
N LEU A 33 -10.00 -60.84 -65.25
CA LEU A 33 -10.79 -59.80 -65.90
C LEU A 33 -9.98 -58.49 -65.90
N LEU A 34 -9.69 -57.96 -67.08
CA LEU A 34 -8.98 -56.69 -67.24
C LEU A 34 -9.94 -55.52 -67.09
N LEU A 35 -9.54 -54.51 -66.30
CA LEU A 35 -10.34 -53.29 -66.13
C LEU A 35 -10.50 -52.55 -67.47
N GLU A 36 -9.47 -52.56 -68.31
CA GLU A 36 -9.51 -51.89 -69.61
C GLU A 36 -10.55 -52.48 -70.56
N ASP A 37 -10.80 -53.80 -70.51
CA ASP A 37 -11.83 -54.45 -71.31
C ASP A 37 -13.23 -54.12 -70.82
N VAL A 38 -13.40 -53.98 -69.51
CA VAL A 38 -14.63 -53.42 -68.92
C VAL A 38 -14.81 -51.96 -69.34
N GLN A 39 -13.73 -51.16 -69.31
CA GLN A 39 -13.77 -49.73 -69.66
C GLN A 39 -13.99 -49.48 -71.16
N ARG A 40 -13.57 -50.39 -72.04
CA ARG A 40 -13.91 -50.32 -73.48
C ARG A 40 -15.42 -50.35 -73.72
N ARG A 41 -16.17 -51.05 -72.85
CA ARG A 41 -17.64 -51.09 -72.88
C ARG A 41 -18.26 -49.98 -72.03
N PHE A 42 -17.64 -49.66 -70.89
CA PHE A 42 -18.13 -48.69 -69.90
C PHE A 42 -17.00 -47.76 -69.43
N PRO A 43 -16.70 -46.68 -70.19
CA PRO A 43 -15.51 -45.85 -69.95
C PRO A 43 -15.39 -45.26 -68.54
N GLY A 44 -16.51 -45.02 -67.85
CA GLY A 44 -16.55 -44.46 -66.49
C GLY A 44 -16.32 -45.46 -65.35
N VAL A 45 -16.24 -46.76 -65.62
CA VAL A 45 -16.05 -47.77 -64.58
C VAL A 45 -14.65 -47.69 -63.99
N THR A 46 -14.55 -47.59 -62.66
CA THR A 46 -13.26 -47.61 -61.95
C THR A 46 -13.21 -48.66 -60.84
N VAL A 47 -14.36 -49.23 -60.48
CA VAL A 47 -14.51 -50.19 -59.38
C VAL A 47 -15.23 -51.45 -59.88
N LEU A 48 -14.72 -52.61 -59.48
CA LEU A 48 -15.31 -53.92 -59.75
C LEU A 48 -15.65 -54.60 -58.42
N CYS A 49 -16.89 -55.01 -58.25
CA CYS A 49 -17.41 -55.65 -57.03
C CYS A 49 -17.96 -57.04 -57.34
N VAL A 50 -17.92 -57.93 -56.36
CA VAL A 50 -18.65 -59.21 -56.42
C VAL A 50 -19.36 -59.36 -55.08
N ASN A 51 -20.67 -59.63 -55.10
CA ASN A 51 -21.51 -59.67 -53.89
C ASN A 51 -21.38 -58.42 -53.01
N ASN A 52 -21.39 -57.22 -53.63
CA ASN A 52 -21.18 -55.91 -52.97
C ASN A 52 -19.82 -55.70 -52.28
N GLU A 53 -18.85 -56.61 -52.46
CA GLU A 53 -17.48 -56.42 -51.98
C GLU A 53 -16.55 -55.97 -53.10
N GLN A 54 -15.81 -54.88 -52.88
CA GLN A 54 -14.84 -54.37 -53.84
C GLN A 54 -13.66 -55.33 -54.01
N ARG A 55 -13.42 -55.76 -55.25
CA ARG A 55 -12.27 -56.58 -55.60
C ARG A 55 -11.01 -55.75 -55.66
N LYS A 56 -9.96 -56.21 -54.97
CA LYS A 56 -8.63 -55.58 -55.02
C LYS A 56 -7.95 -55.96 -56.33
N PHE A 57 -7.40 -54.97 -57.02
CA PHE A 57 -6.55 -55.23 -58.19
C PHE A 57 -5.30 -56.02 -57.79
N ILE A 58 -4.94 -56.99 -58.64
CA ILE A 58 -3.74 -57.82 -58.46
C ILE A 58 -2.51 -56.91 -58.37
N ARG A 59 -1.61 -57.23 -57.43
CA ARG A 59 -0.35 -56.52 -57.21
C ARG A 59 0.81 -57.42 -57.62
N ASN A 60 1.87 -56.83 -58.13
CA ASN A 60 3.11 -57.53 -58.45
C ASN A 60 3.93 -57.82 -57.16
N GLU A 61 5.02 -58.55 -57.30
CA GLU A 61 5.92 -58.94 -56.19
C GLU A 61 6.45 -57.77 -55.36
N LYS A 62 6.46 -56.55 -55.92
CA LYS A 62 6.87 -55.31 -55.23
C LYS A 62 5.71 -54.59 -54.53
N GLY A 63 4.55 -55.23 -54.43
CA GLY A 63 3.35 -54.68 -53.79
C GLY A 63 2.68 -53.53 -54.57
N LYS A 64 3.09 -53.24 -55.81
CA LYS A 64 2.43 -52.24 -56.67
C LYS A 64 1.35 -52.90 -57.52
N ARG A 65 0.28 -52.18 -57.87
CA ARG A 65 -0.77 -52.70 -58.76
C ARG A 65 -0.16 -53.12 -60.10
N SER A 66 -0.48 -54.32 -60.56
CA SER A 66 -0.04 -54.83 -61.85
C SER A 66 -0.66 -54.02 -62.98
N LYS A 67 0.09 -53.82 -64.07
CA LYS A 67 -0.41 -53.23 -65.31
C LYS A 67 -0.43 -54.32 -66.39
N PRO A 68 -1.51 -54.48 -67.18
CA PRO A 68 -2.80 -53.78 -67.04
C PRO A 68 -3.52 -54.12 -65.73
N LEU A 69 -4.37 -53.19 -65.26
CA LEU A 69 -5.15 -53.36 -64.03
C LEU A 69 -6.13 -54.51 -64.21
N ARG A 70 -6.09 -55.46 -63.29
CA ARG A 70 -6.85 -56.70 -63.39
C ARG A 70 -7.25 -57.25 -62.03
N ILE A 71 -8.38 -57.95 -62.02
CA ILE A 71 -8.83 -58.77 -60.88
C ILE A 71 -8.83 -60.24 -61.30
N VAL A 72 -8.74 -61.15 -60.34
CA VAL A 72 -8.97 -62.57 -60.61
C VAL A 72 -10.42 -62.76 -61.07
N ALA A 73 -10.61 -63.49 -62.16
CA ALA A 73 -11.94 -63.80 -62.68
C ALA A 73 -12.72 -64.63 -61.65
N CYS A 74 -14.00 -64.30 -61.49
CA CYS A 74 -14.94 -64.97 -60.60
C CYS A 74 -15.96 -65.74 -61.46
N ILE A 75 -15.49 -66.81 -62.09
CA ILE A 75 -16.30 -67.63 -63.02
C ILE A 75 -17.57 -68.12 -62.30
N GLY A 76 -18.73 -67.91 -62.94
CA GLY A 76 -20.05 -68.27 -62.38
C GLY A 76 -20.64 -67.26 -61.39
N GLN A 77 -19.94 -66.17 -61.07
CA GLN A 77 -20.47 -65.03 -60.29
C GLN A 77 -20.64 -63.81 -61.21
N VAL A 78 -21.52 -62.89 -60.83
CA VAL A 78 -21.66 -61.61 -61.55
C VAL A 78 -20.72 -60.58 -60.91
N VAL A 79 -19.85 -60.00 -61.73
CA VAL A 79 -19.01 -58.86 -61.33
C VAL A 79 -19.77 -57.56 -61.59
N GLN A 80 -20.07 -56.79 -60.57
CA GLN A 80 -20.67 -55.47 -60.70
C GLN A 80 -19.60 -54.44 -61.06
N ALA A 81 -19.74 -53.84 -62.24
CA ALA A 81 -18.98 -52.69 -62.67
C ALA A 81 -19.66 -51.42 -62.14
N ILE A 82 -18.91 -50.62 -61.40
CA ILE A 82 -19.39 -49.41 -60.76
C ILE A 82 -18.63 -48.21 -61.34
N GLU A 83 -19.40 -47.32 -61.96
CA GLU A 83 -18.98 -45.95 -62.20
C GLU A 83 -19.17 -45.21 -60.87
N PRO A 84 -18.13 -44.55 -60.34
CA PRO A 84 -18.30 -43.76 -59.13
C PRO A 84 -19.35 -42.69 -59.44
N GLU A 85 -20.45 -42.69 -58.68
CA GLU A 85 -21.46 -41.63 -58.80
C GLU A 85 -20.75 -40.28 -58.61
N GLU A 86 -20.92 -39.38 -59.57
CA GLU A 86 -20.62 -37.97 -59.41
C GLU A 86 -21.48 -37.47 -58.24
N HIS A 87 -20.92 -37.50 -57.04
CA HIS A 87 -21.52 -36.80 -55.92
C HIS A 87 -21.60 -35.31 -56.29
N PRO A 88 -22.78 -34.69 -56.10
CA PRO A 88 -22.92 -33.25 -56.26
C PRO A 88 -22.00 -32.57 -55.25
N ASP A 89 -21.24 -31.59 -55.70
CA ASP A 89 -20.53 -30.61 -54.88
C ASP A 89 -19.95 -31.13 -53.56
N ASN A 90 -18.87 -31.89 -53.66
CA ASN A 90 -17.82 -31.85 -52.66
C ASN A 90 -16.47 -31.85 -53.36
N SER A 91 -16.23 -30.79 -54.14
CA SER A 91 -14.89 -30.27 -54.24
C SER A 91 -14.47 -29.85 -52.83
N GLY A 92 -13.86 -30.78 -52.11
CA GLY A 92 -12.74 -30.49 -51.23
C GLY A 92 -11.56 -29.93 -52.05
N GLN A 93 -11.81 -28.90 -52.87
CA GLN A 93 -10.91 -27.77 -52.85
C GLN A 93 -11.01 -27.29 -51.40
N VAL A 94 -10.03 -27.69 -50.59
CA VAL A 94 -9.50 -26.72 -49.64
C VAL A 94 -9.26 -25.49 -50.52
N ASP A 95 -10.18 -24.52 -50.45
CA ASP A 95 -9.95 -23.25 -51.09
C ASP A 95 -8.71 -22.74 -50.38
N PHE A 96 -7.55 -22.93 -51.00
CA PHE A 96 -6.27 -22.55 -50.42
C PHE A 96 -6.28 -21.06 -50.11
N ASN A 97 -7.13 -20.26 -50.77
CA ASN A 97 -7.34 -18.87 -50.43
C ASN A 97 -8.16 -18.75 -49.14
N GLN A 98 -9.29 -19.43 -49.00
CA GLN A 98 -10.06 -19.45 -47.75
C GLN A 98 -9.25 -19.99 -46.57
N MET A 99 -8.52 -21.09 -46.73
CA MET A 99 -7.66 -21.64 -45.68
C MET A 99 -6.47 -20.71 -45.38
N HIS A 100 -5.94 -20.00 -46.38
CA HIS A 100 -4.90 -18.99 -46.15
C HIS A 100 -5.46 -17.76 -45.42
N GLU A 101 -6.68 -17.33 -45.72
CA GLU A 101 -7.38 -16.29 -44.97
C GLU A 101 -7.72 -16.74 -43.54
N ASP A 102 -8.19 -17.96 -43.34
CA ASP A 102 -8.43 -18.53 -42.01
C ASP A 102 -7.12 -18.63 -41.20
N ILE A 103 -6.01 -19.02 -41.82
CA ILE A 103 -4.67 -19.02 -41.19
C ILE A 103 -4.22 -17.60 -40.85
N LYS A 104 -4.49 -16.60 -41.71
CA LYS A 104 -4.20 -15.18 -41.39
C LYS A 104 -5.03 -14.70 -40.22
N ILE A 105 -6.33 -15.04 -40.18
CA ILE A 105 -7.23 -14.68 -39.09
C ILE A 105 -6.74 -15.33 -37.79
N VAL A 106 -6.47 -16.64 -37.79
CA VAL A 106 -5.96 -17.36 -36.60
C VAL A 106 -4.63 -16.76 -36.15
N LYS A 107 -3.70 -16.47 -37.06
CA LYS A 107 -2.41 -15.85 -36.72
C LYS A 107 -2.60 -14.45 -36.13
N HIS A 108 -3.51 -13.66 -36.69
CA HIS A 108 -3.85 -12.34 -36.17
C HIS A 108 -4.47 -12.44 -34.77
N THR A 109 -5.44 -13.34 -34.57
CA THR A 109 -6.05 -13.61 -33.27
C THR A 109 -5.02 -14.08 -32.25
N CYS A 110 -4.16 -15.04 -32.59
CA CYS A 110 -3.09 -15.51 -31.71
C CYS A 110 -2.11 -14.38 -31.33
N ASN A 111 -1.73 -13.53 -32.29
CA ASN A 111 -0.87 -12.38 -32.00
C ASN A 111 -1.57 -11.36 -31.08
N LEU A 112 -2.86 -11.11 -31.28
CA LEU A 112 -3.66 -10.24 -30.43
C LEU A 112 -3.82 -10.83 -29.02
N THR A 113 -4.12 -12.12 -28.91
CA THR A 113 -4.21 -12.83 -27.62
C THR A 113 -2.87 -12.84 -26.90
N PHE A 114 -1.76 -13.04 -27.61
CA PHE A 114 -0.42 -12.98 -27.03
C PHE A 114 -0.10 -11.56 -26.54
N ALA A 115 -0.36 -10.53 -27.34
CA ALA A 115 -0.17 -9.13 -26.96
C ALA A 115 -1.00 -8.77 -25.71
N ASN A 116 -2.29 -9.12 -25.69
CA ASN A 116 -3.18 -8.90 -24.54
C ASN A 116 -2.69 -9.66 -23.30
N THR A 117 -2.19 -10.89 -23.48
CA THR A 117 -1.65 -11.69 -22.37
C THR A 117 -0.38 -11.08 -21.80
N GLN A 118 0.53 -10.60 -22.64
CA GLN A 118 1.74 -9.88 -22.22
C GLN A 118 1.38 -8.57 -21.49
N GLU A 119 0.39 -7.85 -21.99
CA GLU A 119 -0.13 -6.64 -21.34
C GLU A 119 -0.71 -6.96 -19.95
N ILE A 120 -1.56 -7.99 -19.84
CA ILE A 120 -2.11 -8.44 -18.56
C ILE A 120 -1.01 -8.86 -17.59
N LEU A 121 -0.01 -9.64 -18.04
CA LEU A 121 1.12 -10.03 -17.20
C LEU A 121 1.94 -8.82 -16.74
N SER A 122 2.14 -7.84 -17.60
CA SER A 122 2.78 -6.57 -17.24
C SER A 122 1.95 -5.81 -16.19
N GLN A 123 0.63 -5.73 -16.37
CA GLN A 123 -0.27 -5.09 -15.39
C GLN A 123 -0.28 -5.83 -14.05
N ILE A 124 -0.32 -7.17 -14.06
CA ILE A 124 -0.26 -7.99 -12.85
C ILE A 124 1.08 -7.77 -12.12
N SER A 125 2.21 -7.80 -12.83
CA SER A 125 3.52 -7.57 -12.21
C SER A 125 3.65 -6.15 -11.63
N TYR A 126 3.09 -5.13 -12.30
CA TYR A 126 2.98 -3.77 -11.80
C TYR A 126 2.11 -3.67 -10.53
N VAL A 127 0.94 -4.31 -10.51
CA VAL A 127 0.06 -4.32 -9.33
C VAL A 127 0.71 -5.07 -8.17
N MET A 128 1.30 -6.24 -8.41
CA MET A 128 2.01 -7.01 -7.39
C MET A 128 3.18 -6.21 -6.80
N ARG A 129 3.98 -5.56 -7.66
CA ARG A 129 5.08 -4.69 -7.21
C ARG A 129 4.57 -3.54 -6.36
N GLN A 130 3.54 -2.84 -6.81
CA GLN A 130 2.97 -1.75 -6.00
C GLN A 130 2.42 -2.23 -4.67
N MET A 131 1.72 -3.37 -4.64
CA MET A 131 1.20 -3.92 -3.38
C MET A 131 2.33 -4.24 -2.41
N TYR A 132 3.40 -4.86 -2.91
CA TYR A 132 4.61 -5.11 -2.13
C TYR A 132 5.25 -3.80 -1.65
N GLU A 133 5.46 -2.84 -2.55
CA GLU A 133 6.13 -1.57 -2.25
C GLU A 133 5.33 -0.72 -1.25
N LEU A 134 4.01 -0.65 -1.41
CA LEU A 134 3.11 0.06 -0.49
C LEU A 134 3.07 -0.58 0.89
N HIS A 135 3.31 -1.89 0.97
CA HIS A 135 3.35 -2.62 2.23
C HIS A 135 4.72 -2.52 2.92
N GLU A 136 5.81 -2.57 2.16
CA GLU A 136 7.17 -2.64 2.70
C GLU A 136 7.83 -1.27 2.89
N TYR A 137 7.50 -0.27 2.07
CA TYR A 137 8.14 1.05 2.06
C TYR A 137 7.21 2.15 2.59
N THR A 138 6.72 1.94 3.81
CA THR A 138 5.80 2.83 4.56
C THR A 138 6.48 4.05 5.19
N THR A 139 7.81 4.12 5.16
CA THR A 139 8.66 5.21 5.69
C THR A 139 9.75 5.59 4.68
N PRO A 140 10.17 6.88 4.61
CA PRO A 140 11.26 7.30 3.74
C PRO A 140 12.55 6.51 4.01
N ARG A 141 13.25 6.14 2.95
CA ARG A 141 14.44 5.29 3.04
C ARG A 141 15.64 6.10 3.46
N TYR A 142 15.85 7.25 2.83
CA TYR A 142 17.04 8.07 3.04
C TYR A 142 16.91 8.98 4.25
N PHE A 143 17.78 8.80 5.24
CA PHE A 143 17.88 9.66 6.41
C PHE A 143 19.31 9.76 6.92
N PHE A 144 19.59 10.84 7.65
CA PHE A 144 20.81 11.02 8.42
C PHE A 144 20.45 11.56 9.81
N ILE A 145 21.44 11.70 10.68
CA ILE A 145 21.25 12.22 12.03
C ILE A 145 22.14 13.43 12.26
N LEU A 146 21.76 14.32 13.17
CA LEU A 146 22.56 15.44 13.66
C LEU A 146 22.37 15.61 15.18
N PRO A 147 23.35 16.13 15.92
CA PRO A 147 23.12 16.60 17.28
C PRO A 147 22.01 17.67 17.31
N ALA A 148 21.12 17.58 18.30
CA ALA A 148 19.98 18.49 18.43
C ALA A 148 20.36 19.91 18.86
N ARG A 149 21.55 20.09 19.44
CA ARG A 149 22.11 21.37 19.88
C ARG A 149 23.56 21.50 19.45
N HIS A 150 23.99 22.73 19.21
CA HIS A 150 25.42 23.06 19.07
C HIS A 150 26.11 22.77 20.41
N SER A 151 26.77 21.61 20.49
CA SER A 151 27.59 21.25 21.64
C SER A 151 29.00 21.78 21.40
N ASP A 152 29.58 22.44 22.41
CA ASP A 152 30.93 22.97 22.31
C ASP A 152 31.93 21.80 22.23
N MET A 153 32.56 21.63 21.07
CA MET A 153 33.36 20.45 20.72
C MET A 153 34.56 20.26 21.65
N ALA A 154 35.00 21.33 22.33
CA ALA A 154 36.09 21.31 23.30
C ALA A 154 35.75 20.51 24.58
N LEU A 155 34.46 20.31 24.89
CA LEU A 155 34.03 19.64 26.12
C LEU A 155 33.87 18.12 25.95
N ILE A 156 33.92 17.59 24.72
CA ILE A 156 33.60 16.18 24.46
C ILE A 156 34.83 15.35 24.08
N ASN A 157 35.51 14.81 25.09
CA ASN A 157 36.79 14.12 24.95
C ASN A 157 36.71 12.59 24.77
N SER A 158 35.52 11.97 24.81
CA SER A 158 35.37 10.50 24.71
C SER A 158 34.21 10.05 23.81
N VAL A 159 34.30 8.82 23.27
CA VAL A 159 33.20 8.20 22.48
C VAL A 159 31.95 8.00 23.34
N ARG A 160 32.11 7.69 24.63
CA ARG A 160 30.98 7.56 25.57
C ARG A 160 30.22 8.87 25.74
N SER A 161 30.94 9.98 25.89
CA SER A 161 30.31 11.31 26.01
C SER A 161 29.54 11.74 24.77
N TRP A 162 29.79 11.13 23.60
CA TRP A 162 29.00 11.37 22.40
C TRP A 162 27.66 10.64 22.37
N PHE A 163 27.53 9.49 23.03
CA PHE A 163 26.25 8.79 23.14
C PHE A 163 25.29 9.43 24.16
N HIS A 164 25.82 10.32 25.01
CA HIS A 164 25.02 11.18 25.89
C HIS A 164 24.53 12.46 25.21
N THR A 165 24.97 12.74 23.97
CA THR A 165 24.44 13.86 23.19
C THR A 165 23.05 13.51 22.67
N HIS A 166 22.14 14.49 22.69
CA HIS A 166 20.82 14.34 22.07
C HIS A 166 20.94 14.44 20.54
N TYR A 167 20.41 13.47 19.80
CA TYR A 167 20.43 13.47 18.32
C TYR A 167 19.02 13.57 17.77
N LYS A 168 18.91 14.16 16.57
CA LYS A 168 17.71 14.18 15.74
C LYS A 168 17.98 13.49 14.40
N LEU A 169 16.98 12.77 13.90
CA LEU A 169 16.95 12.14 12.58
C LEU A 169 16.24 13.04 11.55
N TYR A 170 16.79 13.12 10.34
CA TYR A 170 16.28 13.93 9.24
C TYR A 170 16.10 13.07 7.99
N PHE A 171 14.95 13.18 7.32
CA PHE A 171 14.67 12.46 6.08
C PHE A 171 15.04 13.28 4.84
N LEU A 172 15.43 12.59 3.78
CA LEU A 172 15.76 13.16 2.47
C LEU A 172 14.66 12.86 1.45
N CYS A 173 14.38 13.85 0.61
CA CYS A 173 13.50 13.73 -0.55
C CYS A 173 14.12 12.80 -1.60
N GLU A 174 13.36 11.80 -2.03
CA GLU A 174 13.75 10.72 -2.94
C GLU A 174 13.35 10.99 -4.40
N TYR A 175 13.26 12.26 -4.79
CA TYR A 175 12.85 12.62 -6.14
C TYR A 175 13.79 12.03 -7.20
N SER A 176 15.08 12.09 -6.92
CA SER A 176 16.15 11.60 -7.78
C SER A 176 16.94 10.49 -7.12
N HIS A 177 17.55 9.65 -7.94
CA HIS A 177 18.59 8.71 -7.50
C HIS A 177 19.97 9.37 -7.48
N GLU A 178 20.10 10.56 -8.07
CA GLU A 178 21.35 11.32 -8.09
C GLU A 178 21.55 12.03 -6.74
N PRO A 179 22.66 11.78 -6.02
CA PRO A 179 22.89 12.34 -4.70
C PRO A 179 22.90 13.87 -4.63
N ASN A 180 23.17 14.56 -5.74
CA ASN A 180 23.21 16.03 -5.83
C ASN A 180 21.82 16.68 -5.95
N GLU A 181 20.78 15.91 -6.25
CA GLU A 181 19.39 16.38 -6.40
C GLU A 181 18.52 16.02 -5.17
N MET A 182 19.10 15.31 -4.19
CA MET A 182 18.45 15.04 -2.91
C MET A 182 18.43 16.32 -2.04
N HIS A 183 17.47 16.43 -1.14
CA HIS A 183 17.44 17.53 -0.16
C HIS A 183 16.58 17.16 1.05
N VAL A 184 16.71 17.90 2.13
CA VAL A 184 15.84 17.76 3.32
C VAL A 184 14.54 18.49 3.08
N ALA A 185 13.40 17.81 3.22
CA ALA A 185 12.11 18.50 3.24
C ALA A 185 11.99 19.33 4.52
N PRO A 186 11.31 20.49 4.54
CA PRO A 186 11.28 21.36 5.71
C PRO A 186 10.64 20.65 6.92
N HIS A 187 11.45 20.21 7.89
CA HIS A 187 10.96 19.58 9.12
C HIS A 187 11.95 19.68 10.29
N GLU A 188 11.44 19.43 11.49
CA GLU A 188 12.08 19.69 12.78
C GLU A 188 13.14 18.67 13.24
N GLY A 189 13.24 17.56 12.52
CA GLY A 189 13.98 16.36 12.93
C GLY A 189 13.29 15.54 14.03
N TYR A 190 13.61 14.24 14.09
CA TYR A 190 13.05 13.28 15.03
C TYR A 190 14.04 12.91 16.12
N SER A 191 13.75 13.24 17.38
CA SER A 191 14.58 12.91 18.55
C SER A 191 14.94 11.41 18.62
N ILE A 192 16.19 11.09 18.93
CA ILE A 192 16.73 9.72 19.07
C ILE A 192 16.84 9.32 20.54
N LYS A 193 16.08 8.30 20.99
CA LYS A 193 15.94 7.88 22.39
C LYS A 193 17.19 7.24 22.96
N THR A 194 17.72 6.28 22.23
CA THR A 194 18.92 5.53 22.60
C THR A 194 19.97 5.74 21.51
N PRO A 195 20.68 6.90 21.51
CA PRO A 195 21.66 7.22 20.47
C PRO A 195 22.68 6.11 20.25
N GLN A 196 23.13 5.46 21.33
CA GLN A 196 24.04 4.32 21.23
C GLN A 196 23.43 3.17 20.43
N GLU A 197 22.28 2.65 20.83
CA GLU A 197 21.64 1.52 20.14
C GLU A 197 21.29 1.87 18.69
N PHE A 198 20.74 3.07 18.47
CA PHE A 198 20.36 3.55 17.15
C PHE A 198 21.58 3.66 16.24
N ILE A 199 22.64 4.33 16.69
CA ILE A 199 23.85 4.51 15.89
C ILE A 199 24.52 3.17 15.63
N VAL A 200 24.66 2.30 16.63
CA VAL A 200 25.26 0.97 16.45
C VAL A 200 24.48 0.16 15.42
N ARG A 201 23.16 0.20 15.50
CA ARG A 201 22.28 -0.53 14.60
C ARG A 201 22.35 -0.03 13.15
N TYR A 202 22.31 1.29 12.97
CA TYR A 202 22.26 1.90 11.65
C TYR A 202 23.63 2.39 11.14
N ALA A 203 24.73 2.13 11.85
CA ALA A 203 26.06 2.64 11.53
C ALA A 203 26.50 2.39 10.07
N PRO A 204 26.37 1.17 9.50
CA PRO A 204 26.73 0.92 8.10
C PRO A 204 25.91 1.77 7.12
N TYR A 205 24.64 2.01 7.45
CA TYR A 205 23.73 2.81 6.65
C TYR A 205 24.02 4.30 6.78
N LEU A 206 24.13 4.80 8.02
CA LEU A 206 24.46 6.18 8.35
C LEU A 206 25.77 6.63 7.71
N ARG A 207 26.78 5.75 7.63
CA ARG A 207 28.04 6.06 6.93
C ARG A 207 27.81 6.46 5.47
N THR A 208 26.84 5.84 4.80
CA THR A 208 26.50 6.16 3.41
C THR A 208 25.72 7.47 3.34
N THR A 209 24.69 7.63 4.19
CA THR A 209 23.81 8.80 4.13
C THR A 209 24.46 10.07 4.68
N ILE A 210 25.43 9.97 5.59
CA ILE A 210 26.26 11.10 6.04
C ILE A 210 27.15 11.61 4.90
N LYS A 211 27.72 10.72 4.08
CA LYS A 211 28.47 11.15 2.88
C LYS A 211 27.57 11.87 1.88
N ILE A 212 26.34 11.39 1.70
CA ILE A 212 25.32 12.09 0.90
C ILE A 212 25.04 13.46 1.53
N ALA A 213 24.80 13.55 2.85
CA ALA A 213 24.55 14.82 3.53
C ALA A 213 25.73 15.80 3.43
N GLN A 214 26.98 15.32 3.52
CA GLN A 214 28.19 16.13 3.31
C GLN A 214 28.28 16.65 1.87
N LEU A 215 27.95 15.83 0.88
CA LEU A 215 27.88 16.24 -0.52
C LEU A 215 26.78 17.30 -0.72
N LEU A 216 25.58 17.07 -0.19
CA LEU A 216 24.47 18.02 -0.25
C LEU A 216 24.84 19.36 0.37
N LEU A 217 25.50 19.35 1.52
CA LEU A 217 25.98 20.56 2.17
C LEU A 217 26.96 21.34 1.28
N SER A 218 27.86 20.66 0.58
CA SER A 218 28.82 21.30 -0.35
C SER A 218 28.17 21.92 -1.58
N LEU A 219 26.97 21.47 -1.94
CA LEU A 219 26.21 21.91 -3.11
C LEU A 219 25.08 22.89 -2.75
N GLY A 220 24.90 23.21 -1.46
CA GLY A 220 23.79 24.04 -0.97
C GLY A 220 22.43 23.33 -0.91
N GLY A 221 22.39 22.01 -1.08
CA GLY A 221 21.18 21.18 -1.03
C GLY A 221 20.74 20.76 0.38
N LEU A 222 21.47 21.16 1.42
CA LEU A 222 21.16 20.88 2.82
C LEU A 222 20.74 22.16 3.56
N ALA A 223 19.45 22.51 3.47
CA ALA A 223 18.87 23.61 4.25
C ALA A 223 17.99 23.02 5.36
N ILE A 224 18.39 23.21 6.63
CA ILE A 224 17.61 22.79 7.80
C ILE A 224 17.16 24.08 8.53
N PRO A 225 15.87 24.47 8.42
CA PRO A 225 15.37 25.77 8.89
C PRO A 225 15.67 26.11 10.36
N GLN A 226 15.84 25.10 11.21
CA GLN A 226 16.02 25.23 12.66
C GLN A 226 17.45 25.45 13.13
N LEU A 227 18.45 25.04 12.35
CA LEU A 227 19.85 25.27 12.73
C LEU A 227 20.35 26.63 12.20
N GLY A 228 19.61 27.29 11.31
CA GLY A 228 19.92 28.62 10.78
C GLY A 228 18.94 29.66 11.33
N SER A 229 19.43 30.85 11.64
CA SER A 229 18.63 32.01 12.04
C SER A 229 17.83 32.63 10.87
N ALA A 230 17.09 31.83 10.11
CA ALA A 230 16.26 32.28 9.00
C ALA A 230 14.79 31.90 9.20
N SER A 231 13.93 32.91 9.22
CA SER A 231 12.50 32.78 9.46
C SER A 231 11.78 32.01 8.35
N THR A 232 10.76 31.26 8.77
CA THR A 232 9.74 30.64 7.93
C THR A 232 8.97 31.68 7.14
N ALA A 233 9.33 31.91 5.88
CA ALA A 233 8.44 32.44 4.86
C ALA A 233 8.93 32.01 3.47
N ILE A 234 8.03 31.35 2.73
CA ILE A 234 8.21 31.01 1.31
C ILE A 234 8.48 32.31 0.54
N ASN A 235 9.62 32.39 -0.13
CA ASN A 235 9.78 33.17 -1.36
C ASN A 235 10.80 32.48 -2.27
N HIS A 236 10.41 32.33 -3.53
CA HIS A 236 11.30 32.04 -4.65
C HIS A 236 12.51 32.99 -4.62
N VAL A 237 13.65 32.48 -5.10
CA VAL A 237 15.01 33.04 -5.00
C VAL A 237 15.75 32.42 -3.81
N LEU A 238 16.71 31.52 -4.13
CA LEU A 238 17.85 31.24 -3.25
C LEU A 238 18.24 32.56 -2.59
N PRO A 239 18.18 32.70 -1.25
CA PRO A 239 18.76 33.86 -0.62
C PRO A 239 20.19 33.94 -1.14
N SER A 240 20.50 35.08 -1.77
CA SER A 240 21.86 35.41 -2.20
C SER A 240 22.83 35.01 -1.10
N ILE A 241 23.85 34.26 -1.50
CA ILE A 241 24.88 33.57 -0.70
C ILE A 241 25.77 34.58 0.03
N SER A 242 25.20 35.34 0.95
CA SER A 242 25.96 36.26 1.80
C SER A 242 25.24 36.33 3.14
N ASP A 243 25.92 35.82 4.18
CA ASP A 243 25.62 35.92 5.62
C ASP A 243 25.20 34.64 6.36
N ASN A 244 25.75 33.46 6.02
CA ASN A 244 25.76 32.36 7.01
C ASN A 244 26.93 31.35 6.90
N ASP A 245 28.15 31.82 6.65
CA ASP A 245 29.36 30.96 6.60
C ASP A 245 29.54 30.14 7.88
N GLN A 246 29.18 30.69 9.03
CA GLN A 246 29.26 30.01 10.33
C GLN A 246 28.30 28.81 10.40
N TYR A 247 27.07 28.95 9.92
CA TYR A 247 26.06 27.89 9.92
C TYR A 247 26.49 26.67 9.07
N TYR A 248 27.01 26.93 7.88
CA TYR A 248 27.48 25.86 6.98
C TYR A 248 28.70 25.15 7.57
N GLU A 249 29.66 25.89 8.13
CA GLU A 249 30.81 25.28 8.79
C GLU A 249 30.41 24.50 10.06
N ASP A 250 29.41 24.96 10.81
CA ASP A 250 28.88 24.24 11.98
C ASP A 250 28.23 22.91 11.59
N MET A 251 27.36 22.89 10.57
CA MET A 251 26.77 21.64 10.07
C MET A 251 27.84 20.69 9.52
N LYS A 252 28.85 21.22 8.82
CA LYS A 252 29.97 20.43 8.31
C LYS A 252 30.76 19.80 9.45
N ASN A 253 30.97 20.53 10.54
CA ASN A 253 31.62 20.03 11.74
C ASN A 253 30.79 18.95 12.44
N GLN A 254 29.46 19.12 12.53
CA GLN A 254 28.55 18.11 13.07
C GLN A 254 28.53 16.82 12.23
N LEU A 255 28.48 16.93 10.90
CA LEU A 255 28.53 15.75 10.02
C LEU A 255 29.87 15.02 10.10
N LYS A 256 31.00 15.75 10.19
CA LYS A 256 32.32 15.17 10.44
C LYS A 256 32.40 14.50 11.82
N MET A 257 31.78 15.10 12.83
CA MET A 257 31.70 14.51 14.18
C MET A 257 31.03 13.13 14.11
N ILE A 258 29.86 13.03 13.48
CA ILE A 258 29.13 11.77 13.41
C ILE A 258 29.89 10.74 12.57
N ASP A 259 30.51 11.13 11.45
CA ASP A 259 31.37 10.23 10.68
C ASP A 259 32.54 9.70 11.53
N SER A 260 33.17 10.58 12.32
CA SER A 260 34.24 10.18 13.23
C SER A 260 33.77 9.25 14.35
N LEU A 261 32.54 9.45 14.85
CA LEU A 261 31.89 8.61 15.86
C LEU A 261 31.67 7.20 15.34
N ILE A 262 31.08 7.08 14.15
CA ILE A 262 30.86 5.79 13.49
C ILE A 262 32.19 5.07 13.27
N ASN A 263 33.22 5.78 12.78
CA ASN A 263 34.53 5.20 12.52
C ASN A 263 35.27 4.75 13.80
N ARG A 264 35.20 5.53 14.89
CA ARG A 264 35.84 5.15 16.18
C ARG A 264 35.16 3.95 16.82
N TYR A 265 33.83 3.88 16.76
CA TYR A 265 33.08 2.73 17.26
C TYR A 265 33.52 1.44 16.58
N ASP A 266 33.59 1.43 15.24
CA ASP A 266 34.02 0.26 14.46
C ASP A 266 35.46 -0.17 14.78
N ASN A 267 36.36 0.79 15.00
CA ASN A 267 37.75 0.50 15.34
C ASN A 267 37.92 -0.05 16.77
N GLN A 268 37.03 0.29 17.70
CA GLN A 268 37.05 -0.22 19.08
C GLN A 268 36.41 -1.61 19.22
N HIS A 269 35.54 -2.03 18.28
CA HIS A 269 34.76 -3.28 18.36
C HIS A 269 35.20 -4.37 17.36
N LYS A 270 36.33 -4.20 16.66
CA LYS A 270 36.97 -5.29 15.92
C LYS A 270 37.76 -6.20 16.88
N HIS A 271 37.08 -7.17 17.49
CA HIS A 271 37.72 -8.35 18.09
C HIS A 271 37.77 -9.51 17.06
N PRO A 272 38.81 -10.39 17.07
CA PRO A 272 39.00 -11.41 16.03
C PRO A 272 38.07 -12.65 16.11
N ASP A 273 37.28 -12.82 17.18
CA ASP A 273 36.74 -14.15 17.55
C ASP A 273 35.21 -14.23 17.58
N THR A 274 34.51 -13.76 16.54
CA THR A 274 33.07 -14.07 16.36
C THR A 274 32.87 -14.90 15.09
N PRO A 275 32.34 -16.14 15.17
CA PRO A 275 32.08 -16.97 14.01
C PRO A 275 31.07 -16.29 13.08
N ALA A 276 31.40 -16.22 11.80
CA ALA A 276 30.56 -15.68 10.74
C ALA A 276 29.34 -16.60 10.48
N THR A 277 28.34 -16.52 11.35
CA THR A 277 26.99 -17.05 11.09
C THR A 277 25.98 -15.93 11.25
N GLY A 278 26.03 -15.01 10.30
CA GLY A 278 25.04 -13.97 10.05
C GLY A 278 25.34 -13.46 8.66
N GLN A 279 24.39 -13.61 7.73
CA GLN A 279 24.55 -13.14 6.35
C GLN A 279 25.15 -11.73 6.36
N GLN A 280 26.34 -11.57 5.79
CA GLN A 280 26.94 -10.26 5.54
C GLN A 280 25.97 -9.48 4.65
N LYS A 281 25.12 -8.64 5.25
CA LYS A 281 24.43 -7.58 4.52
C LYS A 281 25.52 -6.74 3.87
N SER A 282 25.54 -6.72 2.54
CA SER A 282 26.50 -5.96 1.75
C SER A 282 26.54 -4.50 2.23
N ILE A 283 27.74 -4.03 2.54
CA ILE A 283 28.04 -2.63 2.88
C ILE A 283 27.44 -1.75 1.76
N GLY A 284 26.47 -0.91 2.09
CA GLY A 284 25.83 0.03 1.15
C GLY A 284 24.49 -0.40 0.55
N ALA A 285 23.89 -1.52 0.97
CA ALA A 285 22.50 -1.81 0.58
C ALA A 285 21.53 -0.82 1.25
N PRO A 286 20.55 -0.24 0.52
CA PRO A 286 19.49 0.56 1.13
C PRO A 286 18.74 -0.28 2.17
N LEU A 287 18.20 0.35 3.21
CA LEU A 287 17.39 -0.36 4.21
C LEU A 287 16.23 -1.08 3.51
N GLN A 288 15.95 -2.30 3.94
CA GLN A 288 14.90 -3.14 3.36
C GLN A 288 13.96 -3.67 4.44
N GLY A 289 12.67 -3.70 4.10
CA GLY A 289 11.61 -4.41 4.82
C GLY A 289 11.64 -4.21 6.33
N ALA A 290 12.17 -5.21 7.05
CA ALA A 290 12.19 -5.24 8.52
C ALA A 290 12.90 -4.03 9.15
N ASP A 291 14.00 -3.56 8.57
CA ASP A 291 14.71 -2.40 9.12
C ASP A 291 13.90 -1.10 8.95
N LEU A 292 13.13 -0.99 7.86
CA LEU A 292 12.26 0.16 7.61
C LEU A 292 11.00 0.13 8.48
N ARG A 293 10.39 -1.05 8.69
CA ARG A 293 9.28 -1.22 9.64
C ARG A 293 9.67 -0.88 11.08
N GLU A 294 10.92 -1.15 11.44
CA GLU A 294 11.41 -0.78 12.76
C GLU A 294 11.75 0.71 12.86
N LEU A 295 12.36 1.30 11.84
CA LEU A 295 12.54 2.75 11.77
C LEU A 295 11.20 3.49 11.80
N GLU A 296 10.20 2.96 11.09
CA GLU A 296 8.82 3.43 11.15
C GLU A 296 8.34 3.40 12.59
N SER A 297 8.34 2.23 13.24
CA SER A 297 7.96 2.07 14.65
C SER A 297 8.71 3.03 15.57
N TYR A 298 9.97 3.35 15.26
CA TYR A 298 10.77 4.34 15.97
C TYR A 298 10.22 5.76 15.80
N VAL A 299 10.01 6.20 14.56
CA VAL A 299 9.48 7.54 14.23
C VAL A 299 8.05 7.71 14.73
N GLU A 300 7.23 6.67 14.67
CA GLU A 300 5.86 6.64 15.18
C GLU A 300 5.76 7.05 16.65
N ARG A 301 6.73 6.64 17.48
CA ARG A 301 6.76 6.96 18.91
C ARG A 301 7.09 8.43 19.19
N VAL A 302 7.70 9.13 18.23
CA VAL A 302 8.17 10.51 18.38
C VAL A 302 7.24 11.50 17.66
N ASP A 303 6.56 11.05 16.61
CA ASP A 303 5.62 11.84 15.81
C ASP A 303 4.32 11.08 15.57
N ASN A 304 3.36 11.34 16.45
CA ASN A 304 2.02 10.75 16.40
C ASN A 304 1.19 11.21 15.18
N LYS A 305 1.56 12.34 14.55
CA LYS A 305 0.96 12.83 13.30
C LYS A 305 1.61 12.19 12.08
N ARG A 306 2.75 11.51 12.26
CA ARG A 306 3.52 10.79 11.24
C ARG A 306 3.76 11.63 10.01
N SER A 307 4.21 12.87 10.20
CA SER A 307 4.52 13.80 9.12
C SER A 307 5.61 13.27 8.16
N LEU A 308 6.41 12.28 8.60
CA LEU A 308 7.48 11.63 7.82
C LEU A 308 8.42 12.63 7.14
N GLY A 309 8.79 13.67 7.88
CA GLY A 309 9.67 14.75 7.43
C GLY A 309 9.00 15.68 6.42
N ASN A 310 7.66 15.73 6.40
CA ASN A 310 6.87 16.40 5.36
C ASN A 310 7.16 15.85 3.95
N LEU A 311 7.52 14.57 3.87
CA LEU A 311 7.64 13.83 2.62
C LEU A 311 6.33 13.10 2.30
N TYR A 312 6.06 13.01 1.00
CA TYR A 312 4.85 12.44 0.44
C TYR A 312 5.16 11.23 -0.38
N ARG A 313 4.39 10.18 -0.14
CA ARG A 313 4.50 8.95 -0.89
C ARG A 313 3.96 9.14 -2.30
N LYS A 314 4.72 8.71 -3.29
CA LYS A 314 4.33 8.66 -4.70
C LYS A 314 4.64 7.29 -5.28
N VAL A 315 3.71 6.75 -6.05
CA VAL A 315 3.97 5.57 -6.87
C VAL A 315 4.44 6.03 -8.25
N THR A 316 5.61 5.55 -8.67
CA THR A 316 6.16 5.84 -10.00
C THR A 316 5.52 4.96 -11.06
N VAL A 317 5.66 5.33 -12.33
CA VAL A 317 5.04 4.63 -13.48
C VAL A 317 5.47 3.15 -13.61
N ASP A 318 6.62 2.80 -13.04
CA ASP A 318 7.20 1.45 -12.96
C ASP A 318 6.87 0.70 -11.65
N GLY A 319 6.02 1.29 -10.81
CA GLY A 319 5.38 0.65 -9.66
C GLY A 319 6.15 0.78 -8.34
N TYR A 320 7.25 1.55 -8.31
CA TYR A 320 8.02 1.79 -7.09
C TYR A 320 7.40 2.89 -6.24
N VAL A 321 7.60 2.78 -4.92
CA VAL A 321 7.26 3.85 -3.99
C VAL A 321 8.46 4.78 -3.81
N ARG A 322 8.23 6.09 -3.88
CA ARG A 322 9.19 7.15 -3.56
C ARG A 322 8.59 8.13 -2.56
N TRP A 323 9.43 8.66 -1.68
CA TRP A 323 9.06 9.69 -0.70
C TRP A 323 9.60 11.05 -1.14
N VAL A 324 8.76 11.94 -1.63
CA VAL A 324 9.19 13.22 -2.23
C VAL A 324 8.64 14.40 -1.46
N CYS A 325 9.36 15.52 -1.42
CA CYS A 325 8.85 16.75 -0.82
C CYS A 325 7.64 17.29 -1.60
N LEU A 326 6.91 18.24 -1.03
CA LEU A 326 5.73 18.83 -1.69
C LEU A 326 6.07 19.44 -3.05
N GLU A 327 7.19 20.15 -3.13
CA GLU A 327 7.66 20.80 -4.35
C GLU A 327 7.88 19.79 -5.48
N HIS A 328 8.68 18.75 -5.25
CA HIS A 328 8.90 17.70 -6.25
C HIS A 328 7.64 16.88 -6.52
N TYR A 329 6.79 16.67 -5.53
CA TYR A 329 5.48 16.05 -5.74
C TYR A 329 4.67 16.84 -6.78
N ASP A 330 4.67 18.17 -6.65
CA ASP A 330 3.97 19.10 -7.53
C ASP A 330 4.63 19.17 -8.92
N GLU A 331 5.96 19.29 -9.00
CA GLU A 331 6.71 19.38 -10.26
C GLU A 331 6.53 18.14 -11.15
N ILE A 332 6.67 16.94 -10.57
CA ILE A 332 6.51 15.69 -11.32
C ILE A 332 5.10 15.60 -11.86
N SER A 333 4.12 16.01 -11.06
CA SER A 333 2.73 16.01 -11.48
C SER A 333 2.55 16.98 -12.65
N PHE A 334 3.12 18.19 -12.55
CA PHE A 334 3.04 19.23 -13.58
C PHE A 334 3.61 18.80 -14.95
N LYS A 335 4.71 18.04 -14.98
CA LYS A 335 5.32 17.54 -16.22
C LYS A 335 4.46 16.48 -16.95
N ASN A 336 3.50 15.84 -16.27
CA ASN A 336 2.73 14.69 -16.77
C ASN A 336 1.34 15.06 -17.34
N GLU A 337 1.26 15.92 -18.36
CA GLU A 337 -0.03 16.27 -19.01
C GLU A 337 -1.07 16.96 -18.11
N MET A 338 -0.72 17.64 -17.00
CA MET A 338 -1.74 18.25 -16.12
C MET A 338 -2.69 19.21 -16.85
N SER A 339 -2.19 19.98 -17.80
CA SER A 339 -3.04 20.90 -18.57
C SER A 339 -4.15 20.18 -19.33
N LYS A 340 -3.94 18.92 -19.73
CA LYS A 340 -4.94 18.06 -20.33
C LYS A 340 -5.93 17.52 -19.28
N TYR A 341 -5.44 17.03 -18.14
CA TYR A 341 -6.33 16.57 -17.06
C TYR A 341 -7.23 17.69 -16.53
N ILE A 342 -6.68 18.90 -16.38
CA ILE A 342 -7.45 20.10 -15.99
C ILE A 342 -8.53 20.37 -17.03
N LYS A 343 -8.20 20.38 -18.33
CA LYS A 343 -9.20 20.57 -19.39
C LYS A 343 -10.28 19.49 -19.39
N GLU A 344 -9.91 18.22 -19.20
CA GLU A 344 -10.86 17.10 -19.13
C GLU A 344 -11.78 17.24 -17.89
N PHE A 345 -11.21 17.66 -16.76
CA PHE A 345 -11.95 17.93 -15.52
C PHE A 345 -12.90 19.14 -15.64
N GLU A 346 -12.46 20.21 -16.30
CA GLU A 346 -13.28 21.39 -16.59
C GLU A 346 -14.40 21.05 -17.58
N ALA A 347 -14.12 20.20 -18.58
CA ALA A 347 -15.12 19.76 -19.56
C ALA A 347 -16.27 18.96 -18.94
N MET A 348 -16.06 18.31 -17.79
CA MET A 348 -17.15 17.67 -17.02
C MET A 348 -17.86 18.61 -16.04
N GLY A 349 -17.58 19.92 -16.09
CA GLY A 349 -18.18 20.93 -15.21
C GLY A 349 -17.43 21.17 -13.91
N GLY A 350 -16.20 20.64 -13.79
CA GLY A 350 -15.32 20.93 -12.67
C GLY A 350 -14.64 22.29 -12.79
N LYS A 351 -14.07 22.76 -11.68
CA LYS A 351 -13.18 23.93 -11.60
C LYS A 351 -11.91 23.53 -10.87
N PHE A 352 -10.76 23.98 -11.36
CA PHE A 352 -9.48 23.66 -10.74
C PHE A 352 -8.68 24.94 -10.47
N ASP A 353 -8.22 25.10 -9.22
CA ASP A 353 -7.31 26.17 -8.84
C ASP A 353 -5.86 25.68 -8.98
N LEU A 354 -5.12 26.27 -9.91
CA LEU A 354 -3.72 25.92 -10.17
C LEU A 354 -2.76 26.23 -9.01
N LYS A 355 -3.08 27.22 -8.17
CA LYS A 355 -2.23 27.67 -7.06
C LYS A 355 -2.45 26.79 -5.83
N THR A 356 -3.70 26.57 -5.45
CA THR A 356 -4.04 25.79 -4.25
C THR A 356 -4.18 24.29 -4.52
N LYS A 357 -4.25 23.90 -5.81
CA LYS A 357 -4.54 22.52 -6.27
C LYS A 357 -5.89 22.01 -5.75
N GLU A 358 -6.82 22.92 -5.50
CA GLU A 358 -8.18 22.59 -5.12
C GLU A 358 -9.03 22.32 -6.37
N ALA A 359 -9.75 21.20 -6.36
CA ALA A 359 -10.67 20.80 -7.41
C ALA A 359 -12.10 20.87 -6.86
N PHE A 360 -12.98 21.51 -7.61
CA PHE A 360 -14.37 21.74 -7.20
C PHE A 360 -15.33 21.25 -8.29
N ILE A 361 -16.26 20.37 -7.92
CA ILE A 361 -17.35 19.90 -8.77
C ILE A 361 -18.65 20.30 -8.08
N SER A 362 -19.55 20.96 -8.79
CA SER A 362 -20.84 21.38 -8.20
C SER A 362 -21.99 21.18 -9.16
N GLN A 363 -23.11 20.64 -8.65
CA GLN A 363 -24.35 20.44 -9.41
C GLN A 363 -24.19 19.56 -10.66
N VAL A 364 -23.22 18.65 -10.66
CA VAL A 364 -22.92 17.73 -11.76
C VAL A 364 -23.47 16.34 -11.46
N ASN A 365 -24.06 15.71 -12.48
CA ASN A 365 -24.25 14.27 -12.49
C ASN A 365 -22.97 13.58 -12.98
N ILE A 366 -22.21 13.01 -12.05
CA ILE A 366 -20.94 12.33 -12.33
C ILE A 366 -21.27 10.98 -12.96
N THR A 367 -21.08 10.88 -14.27
CA THR A 367 -21.33 9.67 -15.04
C THR A 367 -20.17 8.67 -14.91
N SER A 368 -20.39 7.40 -15.26
CA SER A 368 -19.33 6.38 -15.28
C SER A 368 -18.14 6.78 -16.15
N ARG A 369 -18.40 7.45 -17.29
CA ARG A 369 -17.34 8.01 -18.14
C ARG A 369 -16.50 9.08 -17.43
N ASN A 370 -17.14 9.94 -16.63
CA ASN A 370 -16.44 10.95 -15.83
C ASN A 370 -15.57 10.26 -14.77
N VAL A 371 -16.10 9.23 -14.10
CA VAL A 371 -15.34 8.46 -13.10
C VAL A 371 -14.15 7.74 -13.72
N GLU A 372 -14.32 7.06 -14.85
CA GLU A 372 -13.22 6.40 -15.57
C GLU A 372 -12.11 7.38 -15.94
N MET A 373 -12.48 8.56 -16.46
CA MET A 373 -11.54 9.64 -16.76
C MET A 373 -10.81 10.10 -15.49
N MET A 374 -11.54 10.40 -14.40
CA MET A 374 -10.95 10.83 -13.13
C MET A 374 -10.00 9.77 -12.56
N CYS A 375 -10.42 8.51 -12.52
CA CYS A 375 -9.59 7.40 -12.04
C CYS A 375 -8.30 7.27 -12.84
N LYS A 376 -8.39 7.39 -14.17
CA LYS A 376 -7.22 7.37 -15.06
C LYS A 376 -6.30 8.57 -14.83
N ALA A 377 -6.86 9.77 -14.71
CA ALA A 377 -6.11 10.99 -14.48
C ALA A 377 -5.39 10.96 -13.12
N LEU A 378 -6.12 10.66 -12.04
CA LEU A 378 -5.59 10.52 -10.69
C LEU A 378 -4.48 9.44 -10.64
N GLY A 379 -4.73 8.27 -11.24
CA GLY A 379 -3.74 7.20 -11.31
C GLY A 379 -2.49 7.53 -12.13
N LYS A 380 -2.54 8.56 -12.99
CA LYS A 380 -1.40 9.03 -13.80
C LYS A 380 -0.76 10.32 -13.27
N GLY A 381 -1.17 10.78 -12.09
CA GLY A 381 -0.55 11.93 -11.42
C GLY A 381 -1.28 13.27 -11.63
N PHE A 382 -2.58 13.25 -11.88
CA PHE A 382 -3.39 14.47 -11.75
C PHE A 382 -3.39 14.92 -10.27
N ASN A 383 -2.66 15.99 -9.98
CA ASN A 383 -2.41 16.45 -8.63
C ASN A 383 -3.53 17.37 -8.14
N ILE A 384 -4.45 16.77 -7.40
CA ILE A 384 -5.48 17.45 -6.61
C ILE A 384 -5.12 17.27 -5.14
N VAL A 385 -4.95 18.36 -4.40
CA VAL A 385 -4.74 18.32 -2.95
C VAL A 385 -6.06 18.17 -2.22
N LYS A 386 -7.09 18.89 -2.68
CA LYS A 386 -8.44 18.85 -2.09
C LYS A 386 -9.49 18.74 -3.18
N LEU A 387 -10.37 17.75 -3.06
CA LEU A 387 -11.51 17.55 -3.94
C LEU A 387 -12.79 17.89 -3.18
N ILE A 388 -13.55 18.83 -3.72
CA ILE A 388 -14.84 19.27 -3.18
C ILE A 388 -15.93 18.88 -4.16
N CYS A 389 -16.85 18.02 -3.73
CA CYS A 389 -18.03 17.61 -4.49
C CYS A 389 -19.27 18.17 -3.80
N ARG A 390 -19.95 19.14 -4.44
CA ARG A 390 -21.14 19.81 -3.89
C ARG A 390 -22.38 19.53 -4.74
N GLU A 391 -23.51 19.17 -4.13
CA GLU A 391 -24.79 18.99 -4.83
C GLU A 391 -24.69 18.03 -6.05
N CYS A 392 -23.76 17.08 -6.00
CA CYS A 392 -23.50 16.16 -7.11
C CYS A 392 -24.40 14.92 -7.02
N SER A 393 -24.46 14.15 -8.11
CA SER A 393 -24.98 12.77 -8.06
C SER A 393 -24.00 11.80 -8.70
N ILE A 394 -23.85 10.62 -8.11
CA ILE A 394 -22.93 9.57 -8.56
C ILE A 394 -23.57 8.20 -8.35
N ASP A 395 -23.26 7.24 -9.22
CA ASP A 395 -23.63 5.84 -9.03
C ASP A 395 -22.79 5.21 -7.90
N GLU A 396 -23.38 4.29 -7.15
CA GLU A 396 -22.74 3.63 -6.01
C GLU A 396 -21.48 2.86 -6.39
N ASP A 397 -21.50 2.12 -7.49
CA ASP A 397 -20.36 1.31 -7.95
C ASP A 397 -19.22 2.22 -8.46
N ASP A 398 -19.59 3.32 -9.11
CA ASP A 398 -18.63 4.31 -9.59
C ASP A 398 -18.02 5.11 -8.43
N LEU A 399 -18.79 5.40 -7.38
CA LEU A 399 -18.27 5.99 -6.16
C LEU A 399 -17.26 5.06 -5.48
N GLU A 400 -17.54 3.75 -5.40
CA GLU A 400 -16.58 2.78 -4.85
C GLU A 400 -15.26 2.78 -5.63
N LYS A 401 -15.31 2.73 -6.96
CA LYS A 401 -14.10 2.79 -7.82
C LYS A 401 -13.31 4.08 -7.60
N LEU A 402 -14.02 5.22 -7.54
CA LEU A 402 -13.38 6.52 -7.32
C LEU A 402 -12.72 6.57 -5.95
N LEU A 403 -13.40 6.10 -4.89
CA LEU A 403 -12.85 6.03 -3.54
C LEU A 403 -11.61 5.14 -3.47
N ASP A 404 -11.57 3.98 -4.12
CA ASP A 404 -10.36 3.13 -4.16
C ASP A 404 -9.15 3.89 -4.70
N ILE A 405 -9.33 4.63 -5.81
CA ILE A 405 -8.25 5.43 -6.40
C ILE A 405 -7.88 6.60 -5.48
N ILE A 406 -8.87 7.35 -4.96
CA ILE A 406 -8.62 8.49 -4.08
C ILE A 406 -7.79 8.06 -2.89
N ILE A 407 -8.25 7.03 -2.17
CA ILE A 407 -7.69 6.59 -0.91
C ILE A 407 -6.32 5.97 -1.12
N ASN A 408 -6.15 5.11 -2.12
CA ASN A 408 -4.96 4.25 -2.21
C ASN A 408 -3.90 4.74 -3.19
N ARG A 409 -4.25 5.59 -4.17
CA ARG A 409 -3.40 5.85 -5.35
C ARG A 409 -3.32 7.30 -5.80
N SER A 410 -4.00 8.23 -5.12
CA SER A 410 -4.07 9.63 -5.54
C SER A 410 -3.29 10.58 -4.62
N SER A 411 -3.21 11.85 -5.05
CA SER A 411 -2.66 12.97 -4.28
C SER A 411 -3.65 13.60 -3.31
N ILE A 412 -4.93 13.20 -3.35
CA ILE A 412 -6.01 13.88 -2.63
C ILE A 412 -5.82 13.65 -1.14
N ARG A 413 -5.64 14.76 -0.41
CA ARG A 413 -5.49 14.80 1.04
C ARG A 413 -6.75 15.22 1.75
N CYS A 414 -7.68 15.84 1.04
CA CYS A 414 -8.96 16.24 1.60
C CYS A 414 -10.06 15.97 0.59
N LEU A 415 -11.00 15.11 0.95
CA LEU A 415 -12.23 14.87 0.22
C LEU A 415 -13.37 15.51 1.01
N ASN A 416 -14.01 16.53 0.44
CA ASN A 416 -15.20 17.16 0.99
C ASN A 416 -16.41 16.79 0.12
N MET A 417 -17.37 16.10 0.71
CA MET A 417 -18.63 15.72 0.06
C MET A 417 -19.80 16.43 0.73
N CYS A 418 -20.42 17.35 0.00
CA CYS A 418 -21.53 18.17 0.47
C CYS A 418 -22.76 17.94 -0.42
N SER A 419 -23.86 17.48 0.17
CA SER A 419 -25.12 17.16 -0.52
C SER A 419 -24.94 16.25 -1.75
N VAL A 420 -24.12 15.20 -1.63
CA VAL A 420 -23.87 14.25 -2.73
C VAL A 420 -24.88 13.11 -2.69
N ARG A 421 -25.68 12.98 -3.76
CA ARG A 421 -26.65 11.90 -3.94
C ARG A 421 -25.98 10.64 -4.51
N VAL A 422 -26.05 9.54 -3.77
CA VAL A 422 -25.57 8.23 -4.23
C VAL A 422 -26.76 7.46 -4.78
N ARG A 423 -26.66 7.04 -6.05
CA ARG A 423 -27.70 6.33 -6.78
C ARG A 423 -27.38 4.84 -6.88
N ASN A 424 -28.41 4.01 -6.95
CA ASN A 424 -28.25 2.61 -7.30
C ASN A 424 -28.20 2.43 -8.84
N PHE A 425 -27.99 1.18 -9.29
CA PHE A 425 -27.98 0.80 -10.70
C PHE A 425 -29.24 1.22 -11.50
N PHE A 426 -30.40 1.37 -10.83
CA PHE A 426 -31.64 1.85 -11.47
C PHE A 426 -31.72 3.39 -11.57
N GLY A 427 -30.68 4.10 -11.15
CA GLY A 427 -30.65 5.56 -11.10
C GLY A 427 -31.46 6.18 -9.96
N ILE A 428 -31.96 5.37 -9.03
CA ILE A 428 -32.75 5.82 -7.88
C ILE A 428 -31.78 6.20 -6.75
N THR A 429 -32.01 7.36 -6.13
CA THR A 429 -31.22 7.79 -4.96
C THR A 429 -31.37 6.77 -3.82
N LYS A 430 -30.25 6.16 -3.42
CA LYS A 430 -30.19 5.24 -2.29
C LYS A 430 -30.01 6.01 -0.98
N TYR A 431 -29.11 6.99 -0.98
CA TYR A 431 -28.88 7.90 0.14
C TYR A 431 -28.18 9.19 -0.32
N THR A 432 -28.18 10.22 0.53
CA THR A 432 -27.55 11.53 0.24
C THR A 432 -26.57 11.90 1.34
N CYS A 433 -25.28 11.88 1.04
CA CYS A 433 -24.25 12.38 1.96
C CYS A 433 -24.43 13.90 2.12
N GLN A 434 -24.84 14.34 3.31
CA GLN A 434 -25.15 15.75 3.57
C GLN A 434 -23.87 16.57 3.70
N GLU A 435 -22.98 16.17 4.59
CA GLU A 435 -21.66 16.75 4.71
C GLU A 435 -20.71 15.73 5.34
N MET A 436 -19.58 15.51 4.68
CA MET A 436 -18.46 14.72 5.17
C MET A 436 -17.17 15.38 4.72
N VAL A 437 -16.21 15.47 5.63
CA VAL A 437 -14.82 15.80 5.31
C VAL A 437 -13.95 14.62 5.72
N ALA A 438 -13.21 14.06 4.76
CA ALA A 438 -12.19 13.05 5.00
C ALA A 438 -10.82 13.62 4.65
N GLU A 439 -9.92 13.64 5.62
CA GLU A 439 -8.53 14.05 5.48
C GLU A 439 -7.62 12.82 5.51
N PHE A 440 -6.65 12.79 4.60
CA PHE A 440 -5.75 11.67 4.38
C PHE A 440 -4.30 12.14 4.58
N ASN A 441 -3.74 11.78 5.74
CA ASN A 441 -2.42 12.24 6.15
C ASN A 441 -1.52 11.03 6.47
N ASN A 442 -0.65 10.68 5.52
CA ASN A 442 0.33 9.60 5.62
C ASN A 442 -0.29 8.23 5.99
N GLN A 443 -0.51 7.97 7.29
CA GLN A 443 -1.14 6.73 7.77
C GLN A 443 -2.41 6.94 8.60
N THR A 444 -2.80 8.20 8.79
CA THR A 444 -4.01 8.58 9.51
C THR A 444 -5.05 9.08 8.53
N MET A 445 -6.24 8.50 8.63
CA MET A 445 -7.44 8.99 7.98
C MET A 445 -8.31 9.66 9.03
N LYS A 446 -8.56 10.95 8.88
CA LYS A 446 -9.41 11.74 9.77
C LYS A 446 -10.74 12.01 9.10
N VAL A 447 -11.85 11.67 9.75
CA VAL A 447 -13.19 11.84 9.19
C VAL A 447 -14.05 12.65 10.15
N ARG A 448 -14.77 13.64 9.62
CA ARG A 448 -15.71 14.49 10.36
C ARG A 448 -17.01 14.66 9.59
N PHE A 449 -18.11 14.75 10.32
CA PHE A 449 -19.45 14.96 9.77
C PHE A 449 -20.05 16.25 10.32
N CYS A 450 -20.57 17.10 9.44
CA CYS A 450 -21.10 18.40 9.81
C CYS A 450 -22.63 18.42 9.60
N ASN A 451 -23.41 17.75 10.45
CA ASN A 451 -24.87 17.98 10.64
C ASN A 451 -25.51 16.85 11.45
N ASN A 452 -26.71 17.06 12.01
CA ASN A 452 -27.43 16.05 12.80
C ASN A 452 -28.12 14.93 11.96
N ASN A 453 -28.13 15.02 10.62
CA ASN A 453 -28.85 14.11 9.73
C ASN A 453 -27.88 13.15 9.00
N GLN A 454 -27.24 12.25 9.76
CA GLN A 454 -25.99 11.55 9.36
C GLN A 454 -26.14 10.12 8.79
N ASP A 455 -27.35 9.57 8.57
CA ASP A 455 -27.55 8.17 8.10
C ASP A 455 -26.72 7.84 6.87
N ALA A 456 -26.86 8.71 5.88
CA ALA A 456 -26.20 8.57 4.60
C ALA A 456 -24.68 8.84 4.67
N SER A 457 -24.25 9.76 5.53
CA SER A 457 -22.83 10.13 5.65
C SER A 457 -22.04 9.05 6.38
N VAL A 458 -22.61 8.43 7.43
CA VAL A 458 -21.98 7.31 8.13
C VAL A 458 -21.85 6.07 7.24
N GLN A 459 -22.84 5.80 6.38
CA GLN A 459 -22.72 4.75 5.36
C GLN A 459 -21.53 4.97 4.41
N LEU A 460 -21.24 6.23 4.07
CA LEU A 460 -20.10 6.57 3.24
C LEU A 460 -18.77 6.27 3.94
N LEU A 461 -18.66 6.46 5.27
CA LEU A 461 -17.46 6.03 5.99
C LEU A 461 -17.24 4.52 5.88
N GLY A 462 -18.29 3.71 5.99
CA GLY A 462 -18.19 2.27 5.78
C GLY A 462 -17.59 1.92 4.43
N ARG A 463 -17.93 2.68 3.38
CA ARG A 463 -17.36 2.51 2.03
C ARG A 463 -15.91 2.94 1.94
N ILE A 464 -15.56 4.09 2.54
CA ILE A 464 -14.17 4.54 2.63
C ILE A 464 -13.32 3.48 3.33
N LEU A 465 -13.79 2.97 4.47
CA LEU A 465 -13.08 1.95 5.24
C LEU A 465 -13.01 0.62 4.50
N LEU A 466 -14.02 0.24 3.72
CA LEU A 466 -13.97 -0.96 2.87
C LEU A 466 -12.87 -0.87 1.81
N GLN A 467 -12.68 0.32 1.21
CA GLN A 467 -11.65 0.53 0.19
C GLN A 467 -10.25 0.79 0.78
N ASN A 468 -10.15 1.10 2.08
CA ASN A 468 -8.89 1.47 2.71
C ASN A 468 -7.91 0.27 2.82
N LYS A 469 -6.79 0.37 2.09
CA LYS A 469 -5.70 -0.63 2.10
C LYS A 469 -4.43 -0.13 2.79
N ILE A 470 -4.35 1.15 3.12
CA ILE A 470 -3.09 1.82 3.48
C ILE A 470 -3.13 2.56 4.83
N TYR A 471 -4.26 3.14 5.21
CA TYR A 471 -4.40 3.91 6.45
C TYR A 471 -4.61 2.96 7.61
N ARG A 472 -3.76 3.12 8.61
CA ARG A 472 -3.68 2.24 9.78
C ARG A 472 -4.30 2.89 11.02
N SER A 473 -4.41 4.22 10.99
CA SER A 473 -5.06 5.00 12.03
C SER A 473 -6.35 5.62 11.49
N LEU A 474 -7.41 5.54 12.28
CA LEU A 474 -8.68 6.24 12.03
C LEU A 474 -8.91 7.26 13.14
N ASP A 475 -9.10 8.52 12.74
CA ASP A 475 -9.42 9.64 13.62
C ASP A 475 -10.87 10.09 13.35
N PHE A 476 -11.73 10.06 14.37
CA PHE A 476 -13.14 10.46 14.24
C PHE A 476 -13.70 11.01 15.55
N SER A 477 -14.84 11.71 15.47
CA SER A 477 -15.59 12.14 16.65
C SER A 477 -16.64 11.09 17.03
N ALA A 478 -16.64 10.63 18.28
CA ALA A 478 -17.67 9.73 18.80
C ALA A 478 -19.07 10.36 18.75
N SER A 479 -19.18 11.69 18.81
CA SER A 479 -20.45 12.42 18.68
C SER A 479 -21.17 12.11 17.37
N ASP A 480 -20.41 11.84 16.30
CA ASP A 480 -20.92 11.54 14.97
C ASP A 480 -21.61 10.16 14.89
N PHE A 481 -21.42 9.32 15.92
CA PHE A 481 -21.94 7.95 15.95
C PHE A 481 -22.95 7.70 17.06
N ILE A 482 -23.36 8.72 17.80
CA ILE A 482 -24.39 8.59 18.84
C ILE A 482 -25.68 8.04 18.19
N CYS A 483 -26.26 6.99 18.78
CA CYS A 483 -27.40 6.23 18.27
C CYS A 483 -27.13 5.47 16.94
N ARG A 484 -25.87 5.31 16.54
CA ARG A 484 -25.42 4.70 15.27
C ARG A 484 -24.29 3.69 15.49
N GLU A 485 -24.25 3.11 16.68
CA GLU A 485 -23.21 2.21 17.14
C GLU A 485 -23.08 0.97 16.24
N SER A 486 -24.20 0.51 15.68
CA SER A 486 -24.24 -0.64 14.77
C SER A 486 -23.55 -0.35 13.42
N ASP A 487 -23.63 0.88 12.92
CA ASP A 487 -23.01 1.27 11.66
C ASP A 487 -21.50 1.48 11.83
N LEU A 488 -21.07 2.08 12.96
CA LEU A 488 -19.65 2.13 13.32
C LEU A 488 -19.08 0.72 13.42
N ARG A 489 -19.75 -0.17 14.15
CA ARG A 489 -19.34 -1.58 14.29
C ARG A 489 -19.20 -2.24 12.92
N ARG A 490 -20.23 -2.15 12.08
CA ARG A 490 -20.23 -2.74 10.74
C ARG A 490 -19.09 -2.19 9.87
N SER A 491 -18.87 -0.88 9.90
CA SER A 491 -17.82 -0.21 9.13
C SER A 491 -16.43 -0.70 9.54
N MET A 492 -16.21 -0.91 10.83
CA MET A 492 -14.95 -1.41 11.38
C MET A 492 -14.75 -2.91 11.16
N GLU A 493 -15.82 -3.72 11.10
CA GLU A 493 -15.72 -5.15 10.79
C GLU A 493 -15.20 -5.42 9.37
N PHE A 494 -15.43 -4.50 8.42
CA PHE A 494 -14.92 -4.61 7.06
C PHE A 494 -13.46 -4.18 6.90
N ASN A 495 -12.88 -3.49 7.88
CA ASN A 495 -11.53 -2.98 7.78
C ASN A 495 -10.55 -3.78 8.67
N ALA A 496 -9.76 -4.64 8.05
CA ALA A 496 -8.71 -5.40 8.74
C ALA A 496 -7.37 -4.65 8.87
N VAL A 497 -7.29 -3.42 8.35
CA VAL A 497 -6.04 -2.66 8.17
C VAL A 497 -5.82 -1.67 9.32
N VAL A 498 -6.89 -1.08 9.85
CA VAL A 498 -6.88 -0.12 10.95
C VAL A 498 -6.58 -0.84 12.27
N THR A 499 -5.47 -0.45 12.87
CA THR A 499 -4.98 -0.98 14.15
C THR A 499 -4.91 0.11 15.22
N ARG A 500 -5.25 1.35 14.88
CA ARG A 500 -5.14 2.51 15.77
C ARG A 500 -6.37 3.40 15.65
N LEU A 501 -6.93 3.79 16.79
CA LEU A 501 -8.11 4.65 16.86
C LEU A 501 -7.80 5.91 17.66
N PHE A 502 -8.10 7.06 17.06
CA PHE A 502 -8.07 8.35 17.73
C PHE A 502 -9.51 8.86 17.79
N VAL A 503 -10.08 8.94 18.99
CA VAL A 503 -11.51 9.20 19.15
C VAL A 503 -11.72 10.41 20.04
N GLU A 504 -12.38 11.43 19.47
CA GLU A 504 -12.79 12.64 20.18
C GLU A 504 -14.18 12.46 20.81
N TYR A 505 -14.44 13.11 21.95
CA TYR A 505 -15.77 13.21 22.56
C TYR A 505 -16.42 11.87 22.96
N THR A 506 -15.63 10.90 23.40
CA THR A 506 -16.09 9.56 23.81
C THR A 506 -16.64 9.57 25.24
N ASN A 507 -17.84 10.12 25.40
CA ASN A 507 -18.58 10.19 26.68
C ASN A 507 -19.84 9.32 26.67
N ASN A 508 -19.80 8.20 25.95
CA ASN A 508 -20.95 7.33 25.76
C ASN A 508 -20.54 5.85 25.88
N VAL A 509 -21.17 5.14 26.81
CA VAL A 509 -20.92 3.71 27.09
C VAL A 509 -21.15 2.83 25.86
N SER A 510 -22.17 3.10 25.04
CA SER A 510 -22.48 2.32 23.84
C SER A 510 -21.38 2.43 22.79
N ILE A 511 -20.76 3.61 22.62
CA ILE A 511 -19.62 3.80 21.72
C ILE A 511 -18.36 3.13 22.25
N LEU A 512 -18.04 3.27 23.54
CA LEU A 512 -16.93 2.54 24.15
C LEU A 512 -17.09 1.03 23.97
N ASN A 513 -18.31 0.51 24.15
CA ASN A 513 -18.61 -0.89 23.94
C ASN A 513 -18.33 -1.34 22.50
N VAL A 514 -18.58 -0.49 21.49
CA VAL A 514 -18.20 -0.79 20.12
C VAL A 514 -16.68 -0.85 19.99
N ILE A 515 -15.96 0.18 20.45
CA ILE A 515 -14.50 0.30 20.32
C ILE A 515 -13.78 -0.90 20.95
N PHE A 516 -14.15 -1.29 22.17
CA PHE A 516 -13.51 -2.38 22.89
C PHE A 516 -13.90 -3.78 22.40
N ASN A 517 -15.05 -3.92 21.72
CA ASN A 517 -15.53 -5.20 21.19
C ASN A 517 -15.52 -5.25 19.66
N LEU A 518 -14.64 -4.49 19.02
CA LEU A 518 -14.36 -4.67 17.61
C LEU A 518 -13.76 -6.07 17.41
N LYS A 519 -14.30 -6.84 16.46
CA LYS A 519 -13.76 -8.16 16.10
C LYS A 519 -12.38 -8.09 15.44
N THR A 520 -11.88 -6.89 15.19
CA THR A 520 -10.55 -6.71 14.62
C THR A 520 -9.52 -7.15 15.66
N ASN A 521 -8.84 -8.26 15.40
CA ASN A 521 -7.83 -8.85 16.29
C ASN A 521 -6.57 -7.98 16.49
N ALA A 522 -6.63 -6.68 16.20
CA ALA A 522 -5.46 -5.85 15.95
C ALA A 522 -5.55 -4.41 16.46
N LEU A 523 -6.56 -4.01 17.24
CA LEU A 523 -6.51 -2.68 17.88
C LEU A 523 -5.34 -2.65 18.88
N GLN A 524 -4.29 -1.93 18.50
CA GLN A 524 -3.01 -1.82 19.20
C GLN A 524 -2.85 -0.47 19.89
N GLN A 525 -3.46 0.60 19.36
CA GLN A 525 -3.41 1.93 19.97
C GLN A 525 -4.80 2.53 20.07
N LEU A 526 -5.09 3.11 21.23
CA LEU A 526 -6.32 3.85 21.48
C LEU A 526 -5.93 5.20 22.09
N LYS A 527 -6.32 6.27 21.41
CA LYS A 527 -6.26 7.63 21.91
C LYS A 527 -7.66 8.14 22.15
N LEU A 528 -7.92 8.63 23.35
CA LEU A 528 -9.17 9.28 23.70
C LEU A 528 -8.88 10.73 24.05
N THR A 529 -9.53 11.66 23.34
CA THR A 529 -9.41 13.09 23.57
C THR A 529 -10.79 13.68 23.81
N HIS A 530 -10.88 14.68 24.67
CA HIS A 530 -12.14 15.26 25.10
C HIS A 530 -13.15 14.21 25.60
N SER A 531 -12.68 13.21 26.33
CA SER A 531 -13.41 11.96 26.58
C SER A 531 -13.39 11.58 28.07
N LEU A 532 -14.28 10.66 28.46
CA LEU A 532 -14.34 10.08 29.80
C LEU A 532 -14.64 11.10 30.94
N TYR A 533 -15.62 11.99 30.77
CA TYR A 533 -16.00 12.96 31.81
C TYR A 533 -17.11 12.50 32.77
N GLU A 534 -17.90 11.49 32.38
CA GLU A 534 -18.99 10.97 33.20
C GLU A 534 -18.53 9.74 34.01
N SER A 535 -18.90 9.65 35.29
CA SER A 535 -18.54 8.53 36.17
C SER A 535 -19.01 7.16 35.64
N SER A 536 -20.14 7.12 34.94
CA SER A 536 -20.64 5.93 34.25
C SER A 536 -19.70 5.47 33.13
N THR A 537 -19.13 6.43 32.39
CA THR A 537 -18.23 6.17 31.28
C THR A 537 -16.84 5.79 31.80
N LEU A 538 -16.35 6.43 32.86
CA LEU A 538 -15.09 6.10 33.54
C LEU A 538 -15.07 4.67 34.08
N SER A 539 -16.11 4.30 34.84
CA SER A 539 -16.24 2.95 35.40
C SER A 539 -16.32 1.89 34.30
N TYR A 540 -17.12 2.12 33.26
CA TYR A 540 -17.24 1.22 32.12
C TYR A 540 -15.94 1.06 31.33
N PHE A 541 -15.21 2.16 31.11
CA PHE A 541 -13.89 2.14 30.47
C PHE A 541 -12.92 1.22 31.22
N CYS A 542 -12.83 1.35 32.55
CA CYS A 542 -12.00 0.51 33.40
C CYS A 542 -12.41 -0.98 33.31
N GLU A 543 -13.71 -1.30 33.27
CA GLU A 543 -14.18 -2.68 33.11
C GLU A 543 -13.79 -3.29 31.76
N MET A 544 -13.84 -2.51 30.68
CA MET A 544 -13.46 -2.98 29.35
C MET A 544 -11.94 -3.11 29.21
N LEU A 545 -11.19 -2.16 29.79
CA LEU A 545 -9.72 -2.19 29.78
C LEU A 545 -9.19 -3.48 30.40
N LYS A 546 -9.74 -3.93 31.55
CA LYS A 546 -9.39 -5.21 32.20
C LYS A 546 -9.50 -6.43 31.28
N LYS A 547 -10.43 -6.41 30.32
CA LYS A 547 -10.70 -7.53 29.41
C LYS A 547 -9.86 -7.47 28.14
N THR A 548 -9.26 -6.33 27.85
CA THR A 548 -8.54 -6.06 26.61
C THR A 548 -7.21 -6.80 26.60
N LYS A 549 -6.84 -7.39 25.46
CA LYS A 549 -5.62 -8.20 25.32
C LYS A 549 -4.70 -7.77 24.18
N THR A 550 -5.16 -6.88 23.31
CA THR A 550 -4.45 -6.48 22.10
C THR A 550 -3.85 -5.08 22.20
N LEU A 551 -4.37 -4.25 23.10
CA LEU A 551 -3.95 -2.86 23.23
C LEU A 551 -2.53 -2.78 23.79
N VAL A 552 -1.66 -2.10 23.05
CA VAL A 552 -0.24 -1.89 23.37
C VAL A 552 0.00 -0.48 23.89
N GLU A 553 -0.69 0.51 23.33
CA GLU A 553 -0.55 1.90 23.71
C GLU A 553 -1.91 2.53 24.02
N LEU A 554 -1.96 3.23 25.15
CA LEU A 554 -3.12 3.96 25.61
C LEU A 554 -2.75 5.43 25.81
N ASP A 555 -3.41 6.32 25.05
CA ASP A 555 -3.22 7.77 25.13
C ASP A 555 -4.48 8.43 25.68
N LEU A 556 -4.36 8.93 26.91
CA LEU A 556 -5.38 9.67 27.66
C LEU A 556 -4.90 11.11 27.93
N MET A 557 -4.16 11.69 26.99
CA MET A 557 -3.82 13.11 27.05
C MET A 557 -5.02 13.95 26.65
N ASP A 558 -5.59 14.68 27.60
CA ASP A 558 -6.67 15.65 27.37
C ASP A 558 -6.20 17.07 27.72
N TYR A 559 -6.90 18.10 27.24
CA TYR A 559 -6.61 19.49 27.60
C TYR A 559 -6.89 19.77 29.08
N THR A 560 -7.98 19.21 29.62
CA THR A 560 -8.41 19.49 31.01
C THR A 560 -7.77 18.57 32.04
N GLY A 561 -7.18 17.46 31.60
CA GLY A 561 -6.68 16.37 32.45
C GLY A 561 -7.77 15.69 33.30
N PHE A 562 -7.37 14.63 34.01
CA PHE A 562 -8.24 13.84 34.89
C PHE A 562 -8.07 14.24 36.35
N ASP A 563 -9.16 14.64 37.02
CA ASP A 563 -9.18 14.97 38.45
C ASP A 563 -9.72 13.83 39.33
N ASP A 564 -10.60 12.97 38.78
CA ASP A 564 -11.28 11.89 39.51
C ASP A 564 -10.28 10.89 40.13
N GLU A 565 -10.15 10.94 41.45
CA GLU A 565 -9.16 10.18 42.23
C GLU A 565 -9.43 8.65 42.19
N ASP A 566 -10.71 8.25 42.26
CA ASP A 566 -11.12 6.84 42.20
C ASP A 566 -10.79 6.25 40.83
N PHE A 567 -11.02 7.00 39.75
CA PHE A 567 -10.66 6.61 38.41
C PHE A 567 -9.15 6.42 38.24
N ILE A 568 -8.34 7.40 38.66
CA ILE A 568 -6.87 7.31 38.53
C ILE A 568 -6.33 6.11 39.32
N THR A 569 -6.78 5.94 40.56
CA THR A 569 -6.41 4.80 41.40
C THR A 569 -6.77 3.47 40.74
N THR A 570 -8.00 3.36 40.22
CA THR A 570 -8.49 2.16 39.54
C THR A 570 -7.71 1.89 38.25
N LEU A 571 -7.42 2.92 37.46
CA LEU A 571 -6.68 2.81 36.21
C LEU A 571 -5.26 2.28 36.46
N LEU A 572 -4.52 2.87 37.39
CA LEU A 572 -3.15 2.46 37.69
C LEU A 572 -3.08 1.01 38.21
N GLU A 573 -4.02 0.61 39.07
CA GLU A 573 -4.09 -0.77 39.56
C GLU A 573 -4.41 -1.78 38.44
N ILE A 574 -5.28 -1.43 37.49
CA ILE A 574 -5.53 -2.26 36.30
C ILE A 574 -4.26 -2.42 35.48
N LEU A 575 -3.56 -1.31 35.24
CA LEU A 575 -2.38 -1.26 34.37
C LEU A 575 -1.21 -2.06 34.92
N LYS A 576 -0.99 -2.05 36.23
CA LYS A 576 0.03 -2.86 36.93
C LYS A 576 -0.04 -4.35 36.59
N GLY A 577 -1.25 -4.89 36.43
CA GLY A 577 -1.48 -6.30 36.05
C GLY A 577 -1.65 -6.54 34.55
N HIS A 578 -1.63 -5.49 33.73
CA HIS A 578 -2.02 -5.57 32.33
C HIS A 578 -0.88 -6.11 31.46
N LYS A 579 -1.13 -7.21 30.74
CA LYS A 579 -0.07 -7.93 30.01
C LYS A 579 0.29 -7.34 28.64
N SER A 580 -0.62 -6.60 28.01
CA SER A 580 -0.43 -6.13 26.63
C SER A 580 -0.02 -4.67 26.53
N ILE A 581 -0.43 -3.82 27.48
CA ILE A 581 -0.17 -2.38 27.43
C ILE A 581 1.27 -2.18 27.87
N LYS A 582 1.99 -1.38 27.10
CA LYS A 582 3.41 -1.06 27.31
C LYS A 582 3.65 0.43 27.43
N TYR A 583 2.70 1.24 26.94
CA TYR A 583 2.82 2.69 26.88
C TYR A 583 1.52 3.34 27.33
N LEU A 584 1.64 4.22 28.31
CA LEU A 584 0.59 5.09 28.82
C LEU A 584 1.02 6.55 28.68
N ASN A 585 0.21 7.33 27.98
CA ASN A 585 0.28 8.79 28.00
C ASN A 585 -0.93 9.31 28.78
N ILE A 586 -0.71 10.10 29.83
CA ILE A 586 -1.81 10.55 30.70
C ILE A 586 -1.60 11.98 31.18
N HIS A 587 -2.71 12.74 31.24
CA HIS A 587 -2.76 14.05 31.88
C HIS A 587 -3.61 13.98 33.16
N ILE A 588 -3.01 14.29 34.30
CA ILE A 588 -3.66 14.28 35.62
C ILE A 588 -3.65 15.68 36.20
N THR A 589 -4.72 16.07 36.88
CA THR A 589 -4.82 17.37 37.53
C THR A 589 -4.94 17.24 39.04
N ASN A 590 -4.66 18.33 39.75
CA ASN A 590 -4.89 18.44 41.19
C ASN A 590 -4.23 17.29 41.99
N VAL A 591 -2.99 16.97 41.62
CA VAL A 591 -2.09 16.15 42.43
C VAL A 591 -1.62 17.03 43.59
N GLN A 592 -1.78 16.53 44.81
CA GLN A 592 -1.47 17.25 46.04
C GLN A 592 -0.60 16.38 46.94
N PRO A 593 0.27 16.98 47.77
CA PRO A 593 1.11 16.23 48.69
C PRO A 593 0.28 15.29 49.57
N SER A 594 0.68 14.02 49.62
CA SER A 594 0.06 12.94 50.38
C SER A 594 -1.37 12.54 49.96
N ASN A 595 -1.91 13.05 48.84
CA ASN A 595 -3.20 12.53 48.34
C ASN A 595 -3.05 11.18 47.66
N GLN A 596 -4.17 10.47 47.48
CA GLN A 596 -4.13 9.10 46.96
C GLN A 596 -3.60 9.07 45.52
N LYS A 597 -3.94 10.08 44.70
CA LYS A 597 -3.39 10.25 43.33
C LYS A 597 -1.86 10.28 43.33
N GLU A 598 -1.24 11.10 44.18
CA GLU A 598 0.21 11.22 44.28
C GLU A 598 0.84 9.89 44.74
N VAL A 599 0.26 9.27 45.78
CA VAL A 599 0.75 8.01 46.34
C VAL A 599 0.74 6.89 45.30
N ASP A 600 -0.32 6.75 44.51
CA ASP A 600 -0.42 5.68 43.51
C ASP A 600 0.39 5.97 42.24
N LEU A 601 0.55 7.24 41.87
CA LEU A 601 1.49 7.64 40.82
C LEU A 601 2.93 7.33 41.22
N MET A 602 3.35 7.67 42.44
CA MET A 602 4.69 7.33 42.94
C MET A 602 4.96 5.83 42.89
N LYS A 603 3.99 5.01 43.36
CA LYS A 603 4.12 3.54 43.28
C LYS A 603 4.26 3.07 41.84
N SER A 604 3.48 3.60 40.92
CA SER A 604 3.52 3.21 39.51
C SER A 604 4.86 3.61 38.87
N LEU A 605 5.33 4.84 39.10
CA LEU A 605 6.61 5.35 38.59
C LEU A 605 7.84 4.59 39.12
N GLN A 606 7.75 4.02 40.33
CA GLN A 606 8.86 3.27 40.93
C GLN A 606 8.95 1.81 40.42
N ASN A 607 7.80 1.23 40.06
CA ASN A 607 7.67 -0.21 39.84
C ASN A 607 7.39 -0.59 38.38
N ASP A 608 6.73 0.28 37.61
CA ASP A 608 6.18 -0.05 36.30
C ASP A 608 6.80 0.81 35.19
N GLU A 609 7.13 0.19 34.05
CA GLU A 609 7.71 0.88 32.88
C GLU A 609 6.64 1.37 31.90
N LEU A 610 5.40 1.50 32.35
CA LEU A 610 4.25 1.76 31.47
C LEU A 610 4.11 3.23 31.10
N ILE A 611 4.38 4.15 32.03
CA ILE A 611 4.16 5.58 31.81
C ILE A 611 5.23 6.12 30.88
N SER A 612 4.83 6.51 29.66
CA SER A 612 5.72 7.09 28.67
C SER A 612 5.67 8.61 28.62
N ARG A 613 4.49 9.19 28.86
CA ARG A 613 4.27 10.63 28.98
C ARG A 613 3.38 10.92 30.17
N LEU A 614 3.85 11.80 31.04
CA LEU A 614 3.09 12.31 32.17
C LEU A 614 2.96 13.82 32.05
N CYS A 615 1.72 14.28 31.97
CA CYS A 615 1.37 15.69 32.09
C CYS A 615 0.65 15.89 33.42
N ILE A 616 1.09 16.87 34.19
CA ILE A 616 0.47 17.23 35.47
C ILE A 616 0.06 18.69 35.37
N SER A 617 -1.16 19.02 35.81
CA SER A 617 -1.59 20.41 35.87
C SER A 617 -2.31 20.81 37.14
N SER A 618 -2.31 22.11 37.45
CA SER A 618 -3.02 22.69 38.60
C SER A 618 -2.76 21.92 39.91
N SER A 619 -1.49 21.65 40.18
CA SER A 619 -1.04 20.69 41.22
C SER A 619 0.07 21.28 42.08
N VAL A 620 0.22 20.77 43.30
CA VAL A 620 1.36 21.05 44.17
C VAL A 620 2.23 19.80 44.20
N ILE A 621 3.47 19.92 43.72
CA ILE A 621 4.38 18.79 43.55
C ILE A 621 5.28 18.70 44.76
N SER A 622 5.16 17.61 45.53
CA SER A 622 6.04 17.36 46.67
C SER A 622 7.45 16.96 46.24
N SER A 623 8.42 17.12 47.14
CA SER A 623 9.77 16.61 46.92
C SER A 623 9.80 15.09 46.84
N GLU A 624 8.96 14.37 47.59
CA GLU A 624 8.83 12.92 47.50
C GLU A 624 8.38 12.49 46.09
N PHE A 625 7.42 13.20 45.50
CA PHE A 625 6.96 12.92 44.15
C PHE A 625 8.03 13.26 43.11
N THR A 626 8.78 14.35 43.30
CA THR A 626 9.95 14.68 42.48
C THR A 626 10.98 13.55 42.49
N GLU A 627 11.32 12.98 43.65
CA GLU A 627 12.26 11.86 43.75
C GLU A 627 11.74 10.60 43.03
N ALA A 628 10.42 10.35 43.06
CA ALA A 628 9.82 9.26 42.27
C ALA A 628 9.95 9.48 40.76
N LEU A 629 9.77 10.72 40.29
CA LEU A 629 9.98 11.09 38.88
C LEU A 629 11.45 10.96 38.46
N LEU A 630 12.39 11.37 39.33
CA LEU A 630 13.83 11.21 39.12
C LEU A 630 14.21 9.74 39.00
N HIS A 631 13.71 8.91 39.92
CA HIS A 631 13.92 7.47 39.88
C HIS A 631 13.37 6.86 38.58
N ALA A 632 12.15 7.24 38.17
CA ALA A 632 11.55 6.74 36.94
C ALA A 632 12.36 7.14 35.70
N GLY A 633 12.72 8.42 35.55
CA GLY A 633 13.52 8.90 34.42
C GLY A 633 14.95 8.35 34.37
N ALA A 634 15.51 7.93 35.50
CA ALA A 634 16.81 7.28 35.55
C ALA A 634 16.74 5.78 35.21
N LYS A 635 15.66 5.11 35.59
CA LYS A 635 15.51 3.65 35.52
C LYS A 635 14.76 3.15 34.28
N HIS A 636 13.74 3.87 33.83
CA HIS A 636 12.78 3.39 32.84
C HIS A 636 12.96 4.13 31.50
N ASP A 637 13.38 3.42 30.45
CA ASP A 637 13.61 4.01 29.12
C ASP A 637 12.31 4.45 28.41
N THR A 638 11.16 4.03 28.91
CA THR A 638 9.85 4.40 28.37
C THR A 638 9.42 5.81 28.78
N PHE A 639 9.79 6.26 29.99
CA PHE A 639 9.40 7.54 30.56
C PHE A 639 10.20 8.68 29.94
N THR A 640 9.58 9.41 29.00
CA THR A 640 10.32 10.30 28.10
C THR A 640 9.76 11.71 27.95
N TYR A 641 8.53 11.95 28.43
CA TYR A 641 7.90 13.27 28.37
C TYR A 641 7.33 13.61 29.74
N LEU A 642 7.74 14.75 30.28
CA LEU A 642 7.23 15.29 31.53
C LEU A 642 6.84 16.76 31.34
N GLU A 643 5.59 17.07 31.61
CA GLU A 643 5.04 18.42 31.42
C GLU A 643 4.29 18.85 32.68
N PHE A 644 4.53 20.07 33.12
CA PHE A 644 3.86 20.71 34.23
C PHE A 644 3.14 21.96 33.74
N TYR A 645 1.84 22.07 33.97
CA TYR A 645 1.03 23.24 33.64
C TYR A 645 0.40 23.83 34.89
N ASN A 646 0.73 25.07 35.23
CA ASN A 646 0.21 25.73 36.43
C ASN A 646 0.46 24.90 37.72
N CYS A 647 1.67 24.35 37.84
CA CYS A 647 2.07 23.56 39.01
C CYS A 647 3.00 24.35 39.93
N GLN A 648 2.83 24.17 41.24
CA GLN A 648 3.80 24.63 42.24
C GLN A 648 4.87 23.55 42.41
N VAL A 649 6.08 23.85 41.96
CA VAL A 649 7.27 23.00 42.08
C VAL A 649 8.37 23.86 42.67
N GLU A 650 9.03 23.40 43.73
CA GLU A 650 10.16 24.12 44.34
C GLU A 650 11.33 24.25 43.34
N ASP A 651 12.05 25.37 43.39
CA ASP A 651 13.11 25.66 42.41
C ASP A 651 14.25 24.63 42.45
N ASP A 652 14.59 24.12 43.64
CA ASP A 652 15.59 23.05 43.81
C ASP A 652 15.13 21.76 43.11
N ASP A 653 13.85 21.42 43.20
CA ASP A 653 13.27 20.25 42.56
C ASP A 653 13.14 20.43 41.04
N LYS A 654 12.80 21.64 40.56
CA LYS A 654 12.87 21.98 39.13
C LYS A 654 14.29 21.76 38.58
N ALA A 655 15.32 22.20 39.31
CA ALA A 655 16.72 22.03 38.91
C ALA A 655 17.13 20.55 38.83
N LYS A 656 16.68 19.72 39.78
CA LYS A 656 16.91 18.27 39.72
C LYS A 656 16.25 17.64 38.49
N LEU A 657 14.98 17.95 38.21
CA LEU A 657 14.26 17.43 37.04
C LEU A 657 14.91 17.89 35.73
N GLN A 658 15.40 19.13 35.69
CA GLN A 658 16.11 19.68 34.54
C GLN A 658 17.34 18.84 34.15
N SER A 659 18.04 18.27 35.13
CA SER A 659 19.18 17.39 34.88
C SER A 659 18.81 16.13 34.08
N LEU A 660 17.58 15.61 34.20
CA LEU A 660 17.13 14.48 33.38
C LEU A 660 17.04 14.88 31.90
N TYR A 661 16.51 16.05 31.62
CA TYR A 661 16.40 16.57 30.26
C TYR A 661 17.79 16.89 29.67
N GLU A 662 18.67 17.53 30.45
CA GLU A 662 20.03 17.87 30.01
C GLU A 662 20.89 16.64 29.70
N ASN A 663 20.70 15.56 30.46
CA ASN A 663 21.38 14.29 30.23
C ASN A 663 20.67 13.38 29.19
N GLY A 664 19.66 13.90 28.50
CA GLY A 664 18.93 13.19 27.43
C GLY A 664 18.02 12.07 27.90
N ARG A 665 17.75 11.96 29.21
CA ARG A 665 16.83 10.96 29.79
C ARG A 665 15.37 11.31 29.50
N LEU A 666 15.04 12.60 29.46
CA LEU A 666 13.75 13.10 28.98
C LEU A 666 13.91 13.75 27.60
N HIS A 667 12.98 13.50 26.69
CA HIS A 667 12.89 14.21 25.39
C HIS A 667 12.28 15.58 25.52
N GLN A 668 11.34 15.72 26.45
CA GLN A 668 10.63 16.95 26.73
C GLN A 668 10.53 17.08 28.23
N LEU A 669 10.99 18.22 28.73
CA LEU A 669 10.63 18.74 30.03
C LEU A 669 10.09 20.15 29.82
N SER A 670 8.92 20.45 30.36
CA SER A 670 8.33 21.78 30.21
C SER A 670 7.59 22.18 31.47
N PHE A 671 7.84 23.42 31.90
CA PHE A 671 7.11 24.08 32.98
C PHE A 671 6.38 25.28 32.36
N TYR A 672 5.06 25.22 32.36
CA TYR A 672 4.20 26.28 31.87
C TYR A 672 3.49 26.93 33.05
N GLU A 673 3.59 28.25 33.15
CA GLU A 673 2.82 29.07 34.09
C GLU A 673 1.84 29.91 33.24
N GLU A 674 0.60 30.09 33.69
CA GLU A 674 -0.28 31.07 33.03
C GLU A 674 0.35 32.47 33.13
N PRO A 675 0.30 33.30 32.08
CA PRO A 675 0.65 34.70 32.21
C PRO A 675 -0.31 35.33 33.22
N ARG A 676 0.23 35.76 34.36
CA ARG A 676 -0.52 36.42 35.44
C ARG A 676 -1.32 37.63 34.97
#